data_AF-A0A2V8DUV8-F1
#
_entry.id   AF-A0A2V8DUV8-F1
#
_cell.length_a   1.000
_cell.length_b   1.000
_cell.length_c   1.000
_cell.angle_alpha   90.00
_cell.angle_beta   90.00
_cell.angle_gamma   90.00
#
_symmetry.space_group_name_H-M   'P 1'
#
loop_
_entity.id
_entity.type
_entity.pdbx_description
1 polymer ?
#
loop_
_entity_poly.entity_id
_entity_poly.type
_entity_poly.pdbx_seq_one_letter_code
_entity_poly.pdbx_strand_id
1 'polypeptide(L)'
;MDLNPAFGGPITKDKLWVFGSYRMQVAENWVGGMFFDPTYNDPKVWVLNQDPNHRVSNDGLWNEGNARLTWQATAKNKFGFSFAKEHMCTCPSAIRATTSPGFDNHWGWPHHFVTAEWSAPVTNRMLLEAGLFQQFQNWGWFPYEGTNPDVIGVLEQSTAVNYKMRPSGFADRNQHDLRYRAALSYITGAHAFKVGFNNGSGDIDALLFLNGNNNVYYRFNTGIPNLLTQYATPYHDGWNLDHELGVYAQDKWTFKRLTLNGGVRFDAFKSSFPAETYGAIQYAPTRNFSLPETPNSNWKDVTPRMGAAYDVFGTGKTALKISLNKYLVGLDGPAFPPGAQAPYNRIVHSTTRTWRDANTNFIPECDLTSPLANGECGALADPNFGKAAVSTTYDPGAITGWGKRPFDWEFATSVQQQILPRVSVEAGYFRRWYGNFGLTDNVALTAADFDSYCITAPVDGRLPNAGGNQICGLYNVTPTKFSVAAQNFVTSASNYGKQIEHWNGVDFSVNARLAQGFTLQGGVSTGRTSTDNCAIVSQHPELLTTATTAMPLGYCHVDSLFLTQVKGISSYTIPKVDIQLGGSFQSNPGPLVQATYNAPNSAVSPSLGRVLSGGQQNVQVNLLTSNAVATALGTASAGLLYGDRVNQLDLRVGRVFRFGARRTSVNLDVYNVLNSSAVLTESTAYVNFRQPQIVMVARFVKVSAQLDF
;
A
#
# COMPACT_ATOMS: atom_id res chain seq x y z
N MET A 1 10.54 16.84 16.57
CA MET A 1 11.96 16.83 17.00
C MET A 1 12.65 15.58 16.44
N ASP A 2 13.93 15.64 16.08
CA ASP A 2 14.72 14.46 15.68
C ASP A 2 16.13 14.57 16.27
N LEU A 3 16.52 13.57 17.05
CA LEU A 3 17.83 13.45 17.71
C LEU A 3 18.45 12.13 17.24
N ASN A 4 19.65 12.18 16.66
CA ASN A 4 20.30 10.98 16.10
C ASN A 4 21.82 10.93 16.38
N PRO A 5 22.27 10.80 17.64
CA PRO A 5 23.69 10.61 17.93
C PRO A 5 24.22 9.27 17.40
N ALA A 6 25.43 9.30 16.85
CA ALA A 6 26.17 8.12 16.46
C ALA A 6 27.62 8.23 16.91
N PHE A 7 28.21 7.10 17.29
CA PHE A 7 29.60 6.99 17.71
C PHE A 7 30.19 5.69 17.19
N GLY A 8 31.48 5.69 16.86
CA GLY A 8 32.14 4.49 16.41
C GLY A 8 33.61 4.70 16.12
N GLY A 9 34.33 3.60 15.97
CA GLY A 9 35.76 3.62 15.72
C GLY A 9 36.42 2.27 15.94
N PRO A 10 37.74 2.18 15.66
CA PRO A 10 38.52 0.99 15.96
C PRO A 10 38.69 0.83 17.49
N ILE A 11 38.39 -0.36 18.01
CA ILE A 11 38.89 -0.81 19.32
C ILE A 11 40.36 -1.22 19.16
N THR A 12 40.61 -2.01 18.12
CA THR A 12 41.96 -2.43 17.73
C THR A 12 42.15 -2.07 16.27
N LYS A 13 43.16 -1.25 16.00
CA LYS A 13 43.49 -0.80 14.65
C LYS A 13 43.58 -2.00 13.68
N ASP A 14 42.93 -1.88 12.54
CA ASP A 14 42.91 -2.88 11.46
C ASP A 14 42.36 -4.27 11.83
N LYS A 15 41.75 -4.41 13.02
CA LYS A 15 41.26 -5.69 13.54
C LYS A 15 39.82 -5.66 14.03
N LEU A 16 39.44 -4.67 14.83
CA LEU A 16 38.15 -4.66 15.51
C LEU A 16 37.58 -3.25 15.55
N TRP A 17 36.35 -3.07 15.09
CA TRP A 17 35.64 -1.80 15.09
C TRP A 17 34.25 -1.97 15.69
N VAL A 18 33.81 -0.94 16.40
CA VAL A 18 32.44 -0.82 16.90
C VAL A 18 31.80 0.44 16.36
N PHE A 19 30.50 0.36 16.18
CA PHE A 19 29.65 1.49 15.85
C PHE A 19 28.35 1.35 16.65
N GLY A 20 27.84 2.45 17.18
CA GLY A 20 26.57 2.53 17.86
C GLY A 20 25.85 3.81 17.47
N SER A 21 24.55 3.73 17.27
CA SER A 21 23.71 4.90 17.04
C SER A 21 22.40 4.80 17.79
N TYR A 22 21.86 5.95 18.11
CA TYR A 22 20.55 6.08 18.72
C TYR A 22 19.77 7.16 17.98
N ARG A 23 18.50 6.91 17.67
CA ARG A 23 17.60 7.88 17.05
C ARG A 23 16.32 8.00 17.87
N MET A 24 15.90 9.23 18.14
CA MET A 24 14.58 9.57 18.66
C MET A 24 13.94 10.64 17.79
N GLN A 25 12.81 10.32 17.18
CA GLN A 25 12.00 11.23 16.39
C GLN A 25 10.61 11.35 17.01
N VAL A 26 10.14 12.58 17.18
CA VAL A 26 8.77 12.92 17.62
C VAL A 26 8.14 13.82 16.56
N ALA A 27 6.92 13.51 16.14
CA ALA A 27 6.15 14.31 15.21
C ALA A 27 4.70 14.45 15.69
N GLU A 28 4.15 15.66 15.61
CA GLU A 28 2.73 15.95 15.84
C GLU A 28 2.13 16.38 14.50
N ASN A 29 1.29 15.52 13.90
CA ASN A 29 0.70 15.80 12.59
C ASN A 29 -0.75 16.26 12.74
N TRP A 30 -0.95 17.56 12.87
CA TRP A 30 -2.28 18.17 13.03
C TRP A 30 -3.21 17.85 11.86
N VAL A 31 -4.45 17.50 12.19
CA VAL A 31 -5.49 17.13 11.22
C VAL A 31 -6.45 18.31 11.04
N GLY A 32 -6.70 18.67 9.78
CA GLY A 32 -7.71 19.67 9.42
C GLY A 32 -9.11 19.06 9.31
N GLY A 33 -10.14 19.79 9.73
CA GLY A 33 -11.54 19.38 9.57
C GLY A 33 -12.03 18.29 10.53
N MET A 34 -11.19 17.87 11.48
CA MET A 34 -11.54 16.97 12.59
C MET A 34 -11.10 17.60 13.90
N PHE A 35 -11.89 17.39 14.95
CA PHE A 35 -11.62 17.92 16.29
C PHE A 35 -11.84 16.84 17.34
N PHE A 36 -11.37 17.12 18.55
CA PHE A 36 -11.53 16.21 19.69
C PHE A 36 -13.01 16.00 20.00
N ASP A 37 -13.41 14.76 20.23
CA ASP A 37 -14.73 14.43 20.76
C ASP A 37 -14.57 14.08 22.25
N PRO A 38 -15.00 14.93 23.20
CA PRO A 38 -14.85 14.65 24.62
C PRO A 38 -15.69 13.45 25.09
N THR A 39 -16.64 13.00 24.27
CA THR A 39 -17.50 11.84 24.52
C THR A 39 -17.04 10.59 23.77
N TYR A 40 -15.88 10.59 23.11
CA TYR A 40 -15.43 9.46 22.26
C TYR A 40 -15.43 8.11 23.00
N ASN A 41 -15.17 8.13 24.30
CA ASN A 41 -15.06 6.93 25.14
C ASN A 41 -16.33 6.63 25.97
N ASP A 42 -17.40 7.41 25.78
CA ASP A 42 -18.69 7.19 26.45
C ASP A 42 -19.57 6.27 25.59
N PRO A 43 -19.93 5.06 26.08
CA PRO A 43 -20.76 4.11 25.34
C PRO A 43 -22.24 4.54 25.23
N LYS A 44 -22.67 5.58 25.97
CA LYS A 44 -24.07 6.05 25.97
C LYS A 44 -24.34 7.18 24.98
N VAL A 45 -23.30 7.71 24.33
CA VAL A 45 -23.39 8.85 23.41
C VAL A 45 -23.17 8.38 21.98
N TRP A 46 -24.19 8.56 21.13
CA TRP A 46 -24.22 8.04 19.76
C TRP A 46 -24.00 9.10 18.68
N VAL A 47 -23.83 10.36 19.09
CA VAL A 47 -23.56 11.50 18.21
C VAL A 47 -22.10 11.88 18.31
N LEU A 48 -21.50 12.26 17.17
CA LEU A 48 -20.13 12.79 17.13
C LEU A 48 -20.12 14.24 17.64
N ASN A 49 -19.55 14.47 18.82
CA ASN A 49 -19.55 15.79 19.48
C ASN A 49 -18.19 16.49 19.33
N GLN A 50 -17.89 17.03 18.15
CA GLN A 50 -16.64 17.73 17.92
C GLN A 50 -16.55 19.02 18.75
N ASP A 51 -15.48 19.17 19.54
CA ASP A 51 -15.11 20.40 20.21
C ASP A 51 -14.16 21.24 19.33
N PRO A 52 -14.65 22.31 18.68
CA PRO A 52 -13.85 23.09 17.73
C PRO A 52 -12.62 23.77 18.34
N ASN A 53 -12.56 23.90 19.68
CA ASN A 53 -11.43 24.52 20.38
C ASN A 53 -10.29 23.52 20.65
N HIS A 54 -10.53 22.22 20.48
CA HIS A 54 -9.56 21.17 20.72
C HIS A 54 -9.16 20.48 19.41
N ARG A 55 -8.02 20.93 18.87
CA ARG A 55 -7.41 20.33 17.68
C ARG A 55 -6.86 18.94 18.00
N VAL A 56 -6.74 18.12 16.96
CA VAL A 56 -6.23 16.74 17.06
C VAL A 56 -5.08 16.52 16.08
N SER A 57 -4.19 15.60 16.43
CA SER A 57 -3.01 15.25 15.65
C SER A 57 -2.82 13.74 15.60
N ASN A 58 -2.19 13.25 14.53
CA ASN A 58 -1.62 11.91 14.50
C ASN A 58 -0.17 11.99 14.99
N ASP A 59 0.04 11.61 16.23
CA ASP A 59 1.34 11.74 16.89
C ASP A 59 2.19 10.50 16.62
N GLY A 60 3.47 10.72 16.38
CA GLY A 60 4.43 9.68 16.05
C GLY A 60 5.67 9.80 16.93
N LEU A 61 6.05 8.69 17.56
CA LEU A 61 7.31 8.49 18.25
C LEU A 61 8.06 7.33 17.58
N TRP A 62 9.29 7.59 17.14
CA TRP A 62 10.21 6.56 16.66
C TRP A 62 11.46 6.60 17.50
N ASN A 63 11.87 5.45 18.01
CA ASN A 63 13.00 5.29 18.90
C ASN A 63 13.80 4.05 18.47
N GLU A 64 15.05 4.23 18.06
CA GLU A 64 15.90 3.16 17.56
C GLU A 64 17.26 3.19 18.23
N GLY A 65 17.74 2.04 18.67
CA GLY A 65 19.13 1.81 19.05
C GLY A 65 19.77 0.77 18.15
N ASN A 66 20.92 1.07 17.57
CA ASN A 66 21.71 0.17 16.74
C ASN A 66 23.12 0.01 17.31
N ALA A 67 23.64 -1.22 17.26
CA ALA A 67 25.04 -1.51 17.48
C ALA A 67 25.57 -2.44 16.38
N ARG A 68 26.79 -2.18 15.92
CA ARG A 68 27.52 -3.01 14.97
C ARG A 68 28.94 -3.28 15.45
N LEU A 69 29.34 -4.55 15.37
CA LEU A 69 30.70 -5.02 15.55
C LEU A 69 31.26 -5.47 14.20
N THR A 70 32.45 -5.01 13.84
CA THR A 70 33.17 -5.49 12.65
C THR A 70 34.52 -6.07 13.06
N TRP A 71 34.82 -7.28 12.62
CA TRP A 71 36.02 -8.02 13.00
C TRP A 71 36.78 -8.56 11.78
N GLN A 72 38.02 -8.10 11.59
CA GLN A 72 38.96 -8.63 10.63
C GLN A 72 39.75 -9.79 11.27
N ALA A 73 39.12 -10.97 11.33
CA ALA A 73 39.67 -12.15 11.99
C ALA A 73 41.04 -12.56 11.42
N THR A 74 41.16 -12.64 10.10
CA THR A 74 42.42 -12.91 9.39
C THR A 74 42.64 -11.91 8.27
N ALA A 75 43.75 -11.97 7.53
CA ALA A 75 43.96 -11.10 6.36
C ALA A 75 42.88 -11.28 5.28
N LYS A 76 42.19 -12.43 5.26
CA LYS A 76 41.14 -12.74 4.28
C LYS A 76 39.74 -12.82 4.87
N ASN A 77 39.54 -13.07 6.16
CA ASN A 77 38.20 -13.22 6.73
C ASN A 77 37.77 -11.98 7.49
N LYS A 78 36.63 -11.39 7.07
CA LYS A 78 35.98 -10.27 7.75
C LYS A 78 34.55 -10.63 8.13
N PHE A 79 34.20 -10.38 9.38
CA PHE A 79 32.87 -10.61 9.94
C PHE A 79 32.24 -9.29 10.36
N GLY A 80 30.93 -9.18 10.21
CA GLY A 80 30.11 -8.10 10.72
C GLY A 80 28.93 -8.68 11.50
N PHE A 81 28.64 -8.11 12.66
CA PHE A 81 27.47 -8.44 13.47
C PHE A 81 26.76 -7.15 13.81
N SER A 82 25.46 -7.06 13.57
CA SER A 82 24.68 -5.90 13.98
C SER A 82 23.41 -6.33 14.69
N PHE A 83 23.07 -5.57 15.73
CA PHE A 83 21.81 -5.67 16.45
C PHE A 83 21.14 -4.31 16.41
N ALA A 84 19.88 -4.27 16.03
CA ALA A 84 19.06 -3.07 16.14
C ALA A 84 17.80 -3.40 16.93
N LYS A 85 17.42 -2.49 17.83
CA LYS A 85 16.15 -2.52 18.53
C LYS A 85 15.40 -1.24 18.20
N GLU A 86 14.22 -1.41 17.62
CA GLU A 86 13.34 -0.31 17.28
C GLU A 86 12.10 -0.37 18.16
N HIS A 87 11.59 0.81 18.49
CA HIS A 87 10.31 1.03 19.11
C HIS A 87 9.63 2.19 18.38
N MET A 88 8.41 1.96 17.94
CA MET A 88 7.62 2.94 17.23
C MET A 88 6.23 2.98 17.86
N CYS A 89 5.64 4.16 17.91
CA CYS A 89 4.26 4.40 18.33
C CYS A 89 3.69 5.48 17.40
N THR A 90 2.70 5.16 16.58
CA THR A 90 1.82 6.17 15.98
C THR A 90 0.50 6.14 16.75
N CYS A 91 0.33 7.10 17.64
CA CYS A 91 -0.57 7.04 18.79
C CYS A 91 -1.01 8.47 19.16
N PRO A 92 -1.93 9.13 18.42
CA PRO A 92 -2.89 8.54 17.48
C PRO A 92 -2.41 8.16 16.10
N SER A 93 -3.11 7.17 15.54
CA SER A 93 -3.01 6.80 14.14
C SER A 93 -4.39 6.87 13.47
N ALA A 94 -4.38 7.22 12.18
CA ALA A 94 -5.53 7.21 11.28
C ALA A 94 -6.63 8.28 11.49
N ILE A 95 -6.42 9.29 12.34
CA ILE A 95 -7.33 10.45 12.42
C ILE A 95 -7.26 11.25 11.12
N ARG A 96 -8.41 11.62 10.57
CA ARG A 96 -8.57 12.43 9.35
C ARG A 96 -9.94 13.10 9.36
N ALA A 97 -10.27 13.94 8.39
CA ALA A 97 -11.57 14.62 8.37
C ALA A 97 -12.79 13.68 8.32
N THR A 98 -12.60 12.40 7.93
CA THR A 98 -13.63 11.33 7.93
C THR A 98 -13.45 10.29 9.03
N THR A 99 -12.58 10.54 10.01
CA THR A 99 -12.26 9.56 11.05
C THR A 99 -11.96 10.27 12.35
N SER A 100 -12.87 10.16 13.32
CA SER A 100 -12.78 10.90 14.57
C SER A 100 -11.80 10.29 15.58
N PRO A 101 -11.36 11.06 16.57
CA PRO A 101 -10.81 10.53 17.82
C PRO A 101 -11.77 9.53 18.46
N GLY A 102 -11.24 8.47 19.05
CA GLY A 102 -11.90 7.22 19.43
C GLY A 102 -11.78 6.11 18.36
N PHE A 103 -11.76 6.45 17.07
CA PHE A 103 -11.48 5.47 16.01
C PHE A 103 -10.01 5.07 15.96
N ASP A 104 -9.13 5.98 16.38
CA ASP A 104 -7.69 5.86 16.40
C ASP A 104 -7.24 4.68 17.28
N ASN A 105 -6.10 4.12 16.88
CA ASN A 105 -5.49 2.99 17.55
C ASN A 105 -4.04 3.34 17.93
N HIS A 106 -3.47 2.51 18.78
CA HIS A 106 -2.04 2.42 18.95
C HIS A 106 -1.52 1.43 17.88
N TRP A 107 -0.69 1.93 16.97
CA TRP A 107 0.16 1.08 16.14
C TRP A 107 1.61 1.25 16.56
N GLY A 108 2.27 0.15 16.91
CA GLY A 108 3.61 0.14 17.47
C GLY A 108 3.99 -1.21 18.03
N TRP A 109 5.18 -1.30 18.65
CA TRP A 109 5.76 -2.41 19.48
C TRP A 109 7.15 -2.90 18.98
N PRO A 110 7.99 -3.52 19.83
CA PRO A 110 9.43 -3.52 19.60
C PRO A 110 9.86 -4.53 18.53
N HIS A 111 10.71 -4.06 17.62
CA HIS A 111 11.37 -4.91 16.64
C HIS A 111 12.79 -5.15 17.12
N HIS A 112 13.29 -6.38 16.94
CA HIS A 112 14.72 -6.60 17.00
C HIS A 112 15.23 -7.33 15.78
N PHE A 113 16.32 -6.80 15.25
CA PHE A 113 16.97 -7.28 14.05
C PHE A 113 18.37 -7.74 14.41
N VAL A 114 18.70 -8.94 13.98
CA VAL A 114 20.06 -9.47 14.07
C VAL A 114 20.56 -9.68 12.64
N THR A 115 21.73 -9.13 12.36
CA THR A 115 22.44 -9.37 11.11
C THR A 115 23.82 -9.94 11.40
N ALA A 116 24.21 -10.95 10.63
CA ALA A 116 25.57 -11.44 10.58
C ALA A 116 26.04 -11.50 9.13
N GLU A 117 27.25 -11.03 8.87
CA GLU A 117 27.83 -10.98 7.52
C GLU A 117 29.26 -11.51 7.56
N TRP A 118 29.64 -12.23 6.52
CA TRP A 118 30.99 -12.72 6.31
C TRP A 118 31.42 -12.44 4.87
N SER A 119 32.67 -12.02 4.70
CA SER A 119 33.29 -11.88 3.39
C SER A 119 34.73 -12.35 3.40
N ALA A 120 35.15 -12.94 2.28
CA ALA A 120 36.52 -13.41 2.09
C ALA A 120 37.04 -13.27 0.66
N PRO A 121 37.99 -12.35 0.38
CA PRO A 121 38.76 -12.37 -0.87
C PRO A 121 39.76 -13.54 -0.85
N VAL A 122 39.32 -14.71 -1.30
CA VAL A 122 40.13 -15.94 -1.31
C VAL A 122 41.34 -15.78 -2.24
N THR A 123 41.16 -15.09 -3.38
CA THR A 123 42.21 -14.70 -4.32
C THR A 123 41.99 -13.27 -4.81
N ASN A 124 42.93 -12.73 -5.61
CA ASN A 124 42.76 -11.41 -6.24
C ASN A 124 41.59 -11.33 -7.25
N ARG A 125 40.95 -12.46 -7.56
CA ARG A 125 39.83 -12.55 -8.50
C ARG A 125 38.59 -13.19 -7.90
N MET A 126 38.68 -13.79 -6.72
CA MET A 126 37.59 -14.57 -6.12
C MET A 126 37.20 -14.01 -4.75
N LEU A 127 35.93 -13.66 -4.60
CA LEU A 127 35.30 -13.19 -3.37
C LEU A 127 34.17 -14.14 -2.98
N LEU A 128 34.18 -14.59 -1.73
CA LEU A 128 33.07 -15.29 -1.10
C LEU A 128 32.35 -14.35 -0.15
N GLU A 129 31.03 -14.43 -0.11
CA GLU A 129 30.19 -13.64 0.79
C GLU A 129 29.06 -14.52 1.34
N ALA A 130 28.73 -14.35 2.62
CA ALA A 130 27.53 -14.92 3.22
C ALA A 130 26.89 -13.91 4.18
N GLY A 131 25.58 -14.03 4.37
CA GLY A 131 24.84 -13.20 5.30
C GLY A 131 23.65 -13.92 5.91
N LEU A 132 23.32 -13.53 7.12
CA LEU A 132 22.17 -13.96 7.91
C LEU A 132 21.43 -12.72 8.37
N PHE A 133 20.11 -12.77 8.30
CA PHE A 133 19.20 -11.79 8.86
C PHE A 133 18.14 -12.54 9.66
N GLN A 134 17.88 -12.10 10.88
CA GLN A 134 16.80 -12.59 11.70
C GLN A 134 16.03 -11.41 12.25
N GLN A 135 14.72 -11.52 12.21
CA GLN A 135 13.81 -10.55 12.75
C GLN A 135 12.74 -11.25 13.57
N PHE A 136 12.47 -10.66 14.73
CA PHE A 136 11.27 -10.93 15.48
C PHE A 136 10.57 -9.61 15.68
N GLN A 137 9.27 -9.62 15.50
CA GLN A 137 8.45 -8.45 15.73
C GLN A 137 7.11 -8.87 16.32
N ASN A 138 6.70 -8.16 17.36
CA ASN A 138 5.31 -8.10 17.77
C ASN A 138 4.80 -6.71 17.35
N TRP A 139 3.72 -6.67 16.60
CA TRP A 139 3.12 -5.45 16.10
C TRP A 139 1.63 -5.64 15.91
N GLY A 140 0.87 -4.55 15.90
CA GLY A 140 -0.56 -4.67 15.82
C GLY A 140 -1.28 -3.35 15.77
N TRP A 141 -2.61 -3.45 15.72
CA TRP A 141 -3.50 -2.34 16.03
C TRP A 141 -4.11 -2.65 17.38
N PHE A 142 -3.82 -1.81 18.37
CA PHE A 142 -4.31 -1.98 19.73
C PHE A 142 -5.29 -0.86 20.08
N PRO A 143 -6.32 -1.13 20.89
CA PRO A 143 -7.15 -0.06 21.45
C PRO A 143 -6.29 0.85 22.33
N TYR A 144 -6.76 2.07 22.55
CA TYR A 144 -6.11 2.98 23.48
C TYR A 144 -6.15 2.45 24.91
N GLU A 145 -5.12 2.77 25.69
CA GLU A 145 -5.17 2.52 27.12
C GLU A 145 -6.34 3.30 27.73
N GLY A 146 -7.23 2.58 28.42
CA GLY A 146 -8.46 3.15 28.98
C GLY A 146 -9.63 3.25 28.01
N THR A 147 -9.56 2.73 26.77
CA THR A 147 -10.76 2.59 25.93
C THR A 147 -11.80 1.73 26.66
N ASN A 148 -13.01 2.27 26.80
CA ASN A 148 -14.11 1.61 27.46
C ASN A 148 -14.52 0.37 26.64
N PRO A 149 -14.61 -0.82 27.26
CA PRO A 149 -14.94 -2.05 26.56
C PRO A 149 -16.38 -2.09 26.01
N ASP A 150 -17.26 -1.21 26.46
CA ASP A 150 -18.65 -1.19 26.00
C ASP A 150 -18.87 -0.27 24.80
N VAL A 151 -17.85 0.47 24.34
CA VAL A 151 -17.96 1.39 23.21
C VAL A 151 -18.12 0.63 21.89
N ILE A 152 -19.13 1.03 21.10
CA ILE A 152 -19.43 0.46 19.79
C ILE A 152 -19.06 1.48 18.70
N GLY A 153 -18.39 1.00 17.65
CA GLY A 153 -17.99 1.83 16.52
C GLY A 153 -19.17 2.17 15.62
N VAL A 154 -19.14 3.35 15.00
CA VAL A 154 -20.23 3.84 14.13
C VAL A 154 -19.70 4.44 12.84
N LEU A 155 -20.33 4.07 11.72
CA LEU A 155 -20.19 4.73 10.42
C LEU A 155 -21.44 5.58 10.15
N GLU A 156 -21.26 6.89 10.00
CA GLU A 156 -22.28 7.79 9.48
C GLU A 156 -22.20 7.82 7.94
N GLN A 157 -23.16 7.17 7.28
CA GLN A 157 -23.16 6.96 5.84
C GLN A 157 -23.30 8.27 5.04
N SER A 158 -23.99 9.28 5.57
CA SER A 158 -24.25 10.54 4.85
C SER A 158 -22.99 11.38 4.66
N THR A 159 -22.07 11.35 5.63
CA THR A 159 -20.81 12.10 5.62
C THR A 159 -19.58 11.20 5.41
N ALA A 160 -19.78 9.88 5.42
CA ALA A 160 -18.73 8.85 5.41
C ALA A 160 -17.75 8.98 6.60
N VAL A 161 -18.21 9.53 7.73
CA VAL A 161 -17.40 9.69 8.94
C VAL A 161 -17.50 8.43 9.80
N ASN A 162 -16.35 7.91 10.21
CA ASN A 162 -16.26 6.83 11.20
C ASN A 162 -15.87 7.41 12.56
N TYR A 163 -16.50 6.94 13.63
CA TYR A 163 -16.24 7.39 14.99
C TYR A 163 -16.37 6.27 16.03
N LYS A 164 -15.92 6.55 17.26
CA LYS A 164 -15.89 5.67 18.45
C LYS A 164 -14.92 4.48 18.42
N MET A 165 -14.89 3.71 17.34
CA MET A 165 -14.05 2.52 17.22
C MET A 165 -13.82 2.14 15.76
N ARG A 166 -12.76 1.39 15.48
CA ARG A 166 -12.41 0.87 14.15
C ARG A 166 -13.34 -0.29 13.72
N PRO A 167 -13.90 -0.28 12.48
CA PRO A 167 -14.77 -1.35 11.98
C PRO A 167 -14.02 -2.66 11.71
N SER A 168 -12.72 -2.61 11.45
CA SER A 168 -11.90 -3.83 11.28
C SER A 168 -11.39 -4.40 12.61
N GLY A 169 -11.80 -3.83 13.74
CA GLY A 169 -11.29 -4.20 15.04
C GLY A 169 -9.79 -3.94 15.20
N PHE A 170 -9.18 -4.77 16.03
CA PHE A 170 -7.81 -4.72 16.49
C PHE A 170 -7.11 -6.05 16.14
N ALA A 171 -5.79 -6.02 16.09
CA ALA A 171 -5.01 -7.22 15.83
C ALA A 171 -3.70 -7.17 16.61
N ASP A 172 -3.32 -8.29 17.22
CA ASP A 172 -2.00 -8.52 17.80
C ASP A 172 -1.28 -9.55 16.93
N ARG A 173 -0.12 -9.18 16.37
CA ARG A 173 0.62 -10.01 15.42
C ARG A 173 1.99 -10.30 15.96
N ASN A 174 2.32 -11.57 16.05
CA ASN A 174 3.67 -12.05 16.30
C ASN A 174 4.25 -12.58 14.99
N GLN A 175 5.46 -12.14 14.63
CA GLN A 175 6.10 -12.53 13.38
C GLN A 175 7.57 -12.87 13.57
N HIS A 176 7.97 -13.92 12.86
CA HIS A 176 9.31 -14.46 12.78
C HIS A 176 9.79 -14.43 11.33
N ASP A 177 10.99 -13.91 11.06
CA ASP A 177 11.62 -13.99 9.73
C ASP A 177 13.09 -14.36 9.88
N LEU A 178 13.52 -15.39 9.17
CA LEU A 178 14.90 -15.85 9.07
C LEU A 178 15.29 -15.89 7.60
N ARG A 179 16.31 -15.12 7.23
CA ARG A 179 16.84 -15.08 5.87
C ARG A 179 18.34 -15.31 5.86
N TYR A 180 18.82 -16.05 4.87
CA TYR A 180 20.25 -16.27 4.66
C TYR A 180 20.60 -16.27 3.18
N ARG A 181 21.84 -15.88 2.89
CA ARG A 181 22.37 -15.80 1.53
C ARG A 181 23.83 -16.20 1.49
N ALA A 182 24.27 -16.71 0.34
CA ALA A 182 25.68 -16.87 0.03
C ALA A 182 25.93 -16.60 -1.46
N ALA A 183 27.12 -16.09 -1.77
CA ALA A 183 27.51 -15.83 -3.15
C ALA A 183 29.02 -15.98 -3.36
N LEU A 184 29.38 -16.33 -4.59
CA LEU A 184 30.74 -16.34 -5.12
C LEU A 184 30.80 -15.35 -6.26
N SER A 185 31.76 -14.42 -6.21
CA SER A 185 32.10 -13.53 -7.32
C SER A 185 33.46 -13.91 -7.89
N TYR A 186 33.55 -14.02 -9.21
CA TYR A 186 34.78 -14.26 -9.95
C TYR A 186 35.00 -13.16 -10.99
N ILE A 187 35.99 -12.31 -10.74
CA ILE A 187 36.24 -11.10 -11.54
C ILE A 187 37.53 -11.29 -12.35
N THR A 188 37.38 -11.32 -13.66
CA THR A 188 38.46 -11.19 -14.64
C THR A 188 38.35 -9.82 -15.30
N GLY A 189 39.42 -9.24 -15.84
CA GLY A 189 39.37 -7.86 -16.36
C GLY A 189 38.18 -7.57 -17.30
N ALA A 190 37.74 -8.56 -18.08
CA ALA A 190 36.58 -8.43 -18.96
C ALA A 190 35.25 -8.92 -18.36
N HIS A 191 35.26 -9.92 -17.46
CA HIS A 191 34.06 -10.53 -16.88
C HIS A 191 33.96 -10.30 -15.38
N ALA A 192 32.79 -9.90 -14.89
CA ALA A 192 32.46 -9.92 -13.47
C ALA A 192 31.31 -10.90 -13.23
N PHE A 193 31.67 -12.18 -13.11
CA PHE A 193 30.73 -13.28 -12.89
C PHE A 193 30.36 -13.38 -11.41
N LYS A 194 29.08 -13.61 -11.11
CA LYS A 194 28.58 -13.86 -9.76
C LYS A 194 27.50 -14.94 -9.78
N VAL A 195 27.64 -15.92 -8.89
CA VAL A 195 26.64 -16.96 -8.63
C VAL A 195 26.31 -16.96 -7.15
N GLY A 196 25.06 -17.21 -6.79
CA GLY A 196 24.67 -17.26 -5.40
C GLY A 196 23.26 -17.74 -5.20
N PHE A 197 22.86 -17.78 -3.93
CA PHE A 197 21.50 -18.06 -3.55
C PHE A 197 21.10 -17.22 -2.33
N ASN A 198 19.79 -17.10 -2.13
CA ASN A 198 19.19 -16.66 -0.88
C ASN A 198 18.00 -17.58 -0.55
N ASN A 199 17.71 -17.75 0.73
CA ASN A 199 16.50 -18.39 1.18
C ASN A 199 15.93 -17.63 2.38
N GLY A 200 14.61 -17.69 2.55
CA GLY A 200 13.89 -17.13 3.68
C GLY A 200 12.85 -18.11 4.20
N SER A 201 12.59 -18.10 5.50
CA SER A 201 11.53 -18.84 6.16
C SER A 201 11.02 -18.03 7.34
N GLY A 202 9.76 -18.21 7.70
CA GLY A 202 9.17 -17.44 8.78
C GLY A 202 7.70 -17.76 8.98
N ASP A 203 7.09 -17.06 9.91
CA ASP A 203 5.68 -17.21 10.23
C ASP A 203 5.11 -15.90 10.76
N ILE A 204 3.79 -15.80 10.68
CA ILE A 204 2.98 -14.77 11.33
C ILE A 204 1.84 -15.48 12.03
N ASP A 205 1.61 -15.15 13.29
CA ASP A 205 0.39 -15.48 14.02
C ASP A 205 -0.31 -14.17 14.41
N ALA A 206 -1.52 -13.96 13.90
CA ALA A 206 -2.31 -12.77 14.17
C ALA A 206 -3.57 -13.12 14.97
N LEU A 207 -3.70 -12.60 16.18
CA LEU A 207 -4.96 -12.61 16.93
C LEU A 207 -5.79 -11.41 16.48
N LEU A 208 -6.92 -11.65 15.82
CA LEU A 208 -7.90 -10.63 15.46
C LEU A 208 -9.02 -10.57 16.49
N PHE A 209 -9.35 -9.37 16.95
CA PHE A 209 -10.37 -9.16 17.98
C PHE A 209 -11.07 -7.80 17.83
N LEU A 210 -12.26 -7.67 18.40
CA LEU A 210 -12.91 -6.37 18.62
C LEU A 210 -12.65 -5.92 20.07
N ASN A 211 -12.65 -4.62 20.34
CA ASN A 211 -12.40 -4.15 21.70
C ASN A 211 -13.62 -4.43 22.60
N GLY A 212 -13.34 -4.97 23.78
CA GLY A 212 -14.27 -5.02 24.89
C GLY A 212 -15.35 -6.10 24.82
N ASN A 213 -16.56 -5.75 25.22
CA ASN A 213 -17.65 -6.68 25.53
C ASN A 213 -18.66 -6.86 24.38
N ASN A 214 -18.57 -6.06 23.32
CA ASN A 214 -19.57 -6.03 22.25
C ASN A 214 -18.90 -6.26 20.90
N ASN A 215 -19.09 -7.43 20.28
CA ASN A 215 -18.54 -7.72 18.95
C ASN A 215 -19.44 -7.19 17.80
N VAL A 216 -19.83 -5.92 17.88
CA VAL A 216 -20.71 -5.27 16.88
C VAL A 216 -20.19 -3.91 16.42
N TYR A 217 -20.64 -3.49 15.24
CA TYR A 217 -20.38 -2.17 14.67
C TYR A 217 -21.65 -1.65 13.98
N TYR A 218 -21.97 -0.37 14.16
CA TYR A 218 -23.22 0.21 13.67
C TYR A 218 -23.00 1.06 12.43
N ARG A 219 -24.03 1.12 11.59
CA ARG A 219 -24.12 2.08 10.50
C ARG A 219 -25.37 2.91 10.66
N PHE A 220 -25.16 4.23 10.67
CA PHE A 220 -26.22 5.22 10.72
C PHE A 220 -26.35 5.89 9.35
N ASN A 221 -27.54 6.43 9.11
CA ASN A 221 -27.74 7.41 8.06
C ASN A 221 -28.47 8.60 8.67
N THR A 222 -27.82 9.75 8.69
CA THR A 222 -28.31 10.97 9.34
C THR A 222 -28.68 10.76 10.81
N GLY A 223 -27.83 10.04 11.55
CA GLY A 223 -28.02 9.73 12.97
C GLY A 223 -29.04 8.63 13.28
N ILE A 224 -29.70 8.05 12.27
CA ILE A 224 -30.67 6.97 12.45
C ILE A 224 -29.99 5.62 12.17
N PRO A 225 -30.01 4.66 13.12
CA PRO A 225 -29.51 3.32 12.87
C PRO A 225 -30.25 2.63 11.74
N ASN A 226 -29.51 2.02 10.81
CA ASN A 226 -30.11 1.27 9.71
C ASN A 226 -29.50 -0.11 9.47
N LEU A 227 -28.32 -0.38 10.03
CA LEU A 227 -27.61 -1.65 9.87
C LEU A 227 -26.67 -1.90 11.05
N LEU A 228 -26.59 -3.16 11.43
CA LEU A 228 -25.68 -3.68 12.45
C LEU A 228 -24.79 -4.76 11.81
N THR A 229 -23.50 -4.67 12.06
CA THR A 229 -22.50 -5.67 11.68
C THR A 229 -22.06 -6.44 12.92
N GLN A 230 -22.08 -7.76 12.86
CA GLN A 230 -21.57 -8.64 13.92
C GLN A 230 -20.23 -9.23 13.50
N TYR A 231 -19.33 -9.42 14.46
CA TYR A 231 -18.01 -10.01 14.25
C TYR A 231 -17.86 -11.33 15.02
N ALA A 232 -17.30 -12.33 14.34
CA ALA A 232 -17.03 -13.66 14.90
C ALA A 232 -15.62 -13.71 15.53
N THR A 233 -15.32 -12.71 16.36
CA THR A 233 -14.04 -12.52 17.04
C THR A 233 -14.12 -12.97 18.52
N PRO A 234 -12.98 -13.30 19.16
CA PRO A 234 -11.63 -13.35 18.59
C PRO A 234 -11.34 -14.64 17.80
N TYR A 235 -10.31 -14.59 16.95
CA TYR A 235 -9.74 -15.75 16.28
C TYR A 235 -8.28 -15.50 15.87
N HIS A 236 -7.54 -16.58 15.62
CA HIS A 236 -6.18 -16.54 15.08
C HIS A 236 -6.20 -16.66 13.56
N ASP A 237 -5.29 -15.94 12.90
CA ASP A 237 -4.95 -16.02 11.48
C ASP A 237 -3.44 -16.26 11.38
N GLY A 238 -3.07 -17.53 11.14
CA GLY A 238 -1.68 -17.96 11.02
C GLY A 238 -1.24 -18.09 9.57
N TRP A 239 0.04 -17.79 9.28
CA TRP A 239 0.64 -18.03 7.97
C TRP A 239 2.11 -18.42 8.10
N ASN A 240 2.52 -19.46 7.35
CA ASN A 240 3.89 -19.94 7.32
C ASN A 240 4.53 -19.70 5.96
N LEU A 241 5.72 -19.10 5.95
CA LEU A 241 6.64 -19.11 4.83
C LEU A 241 7.56 -20.33 4.94
N ASP A 242 7.17 -21.42 4.28
CA ASP A 242 7.94 -22.67 4.27
C ASP A 242 9.34 -22.43 3.65
N HIS A 243 9.39 -21.74 2.50
CA HIS A 243 10.64 -21.24 1.91
C HIS A 243 10.43 -20.18 0.82
N GLU A 244 11.37 -19.26 0.73
CA GLU A 244 11.55 -18.30 -0.38
C GLU A 244 12.98 -18.43 -0.94
N LEU A 245 13.23 -19.54 -1.62
CA LEU A 245 14.53 -19.85 -2.20
C LEU A 245 14.68 -19.12 -3.53
N GLY A 246 15.81 -18.47 -3.73
CA GLY A 246 16.23 -18.08 -5.07
C GLY A 246 17.69 -18.33 -5.33
N VAL A 247 17.99 -18.91 -6.49
CA VAL A 247 19.32 -19.27 -6.97
C VAL A 247 19.57 -18.48 -8.24
N TYR A 248 20.73 -17.83 -8.36
CA TYR A 248 21.00 -16.95 -9.48
C TYR A 248 22.44 -17.07 -9.98
N ALA A 249 22.61 -16.75 -11.25
CA ALA A 249 23.89 -16.50 -11.89
C ALA A 249 23.79 -15.24 -12.74
N GLN A 250 24.83 -14.42 -12.72
CA GLN A 250 24.93 -13.20 -13.51
C GLN A 250 26.36 -12.97 -13.96
N ASP A 251 26.52 -12.30 -15.10
CA ASP A 251 27.79 -11.84 -15.61
C ASP A 251 27.65 -10.43 -16.16
N LYS A 252 28.69 -9.63 -15.92
CA LYS A 252 28.95 -8.39 -16.64
C LYS A 252 30.17 -8.62 -17.50
N TRP A 253 29.99 -8.57 -18.81
CA TRP A 253 31.04 -8.72 -19.79
C TRP A 253 31.30 -7.40 -20.51
N THR A 254 32.54 -6.91 -20.45
CA THR A 254 32.97 -5.71 -21.16
C THR A 254 33.94 -6.08 -22.28
N PHE A 255 33.57 -5.79 -23.51
CA PHE A 255 34.40 -5.98 -24.70
C PHE A 255 34.44 -4.69 -25.54
N LYS A 256 35.61 -4.06 -25.57
CA LYS A 256 35.83 -2.78 -26.26
C LYS A 256 34.81 -1.73 -25.78
N ARG A 257 33.92 -1.28 -26.66
CA ARG A 257 32.91 -0.24 -26.43
C ARG A 257 31.57 -0.80 -25.95
N LEU A 258 31.42 -2.12 -25.91
CA LEU A 258 30.19 -2.81 -25.53
C LEU A 258 30.33 -3.43 -24.15
N THR A 259 29.40 -3.11 -23.25
CA THR A 259 29.20 -3.80 -21.98
C THR A 259 27.87 -4.52 -22.02
N LEU A 260 27.89 -5.84 -21.84
CA LEU A 260 26.71 -6.67 -21.70
C LEU A 260 26.56 -7.07 -20.22
N ASN A 261 25.33 -7.03 -19.72
CA ASN A 261 24.96 -7.59 -18.42
C ASN A 261 23.87 -8.63 -18.67
N GLY A 262 24.06 -9.83 -18.17
CA GLY A 262 23.08 -10.91 -18.27
C GLY A 262 22.99 -11.64 -16.95
N GLY A 263 21.77 -11.97 -16.53
CA GLY A 263 21.52 -12.76 -15.34
C GLY A 263 20.25 -13.58 -15.47
N VAL A 264 20.24 -14.72 -14.81
CA VAL A 264 19.08 -15.57 -14.66
C VAL A 264 18.94 -15.97 -13.20
N ARG A 265 17.70 -16.01 -12.74
CA ARG A 265 17.36 -16.42 -11.39
C ARG A 265 16.22 -17.43 -11.42
N PHE A 266 16.42 -18.53 -10.71
CA PHE A 266 15.37 -19.47 -10.35
C PHE A 266 14.83 -19.09 -8.98
N ASP A 267 13.52 -19.00 -8.84
CA ASP A 267 12.83 -18.75 -7.56
C ASP A 267 11.89 -19.94 -7.26
N ALA A 268 11.94 -20.46 -6.04
CA ALA A 268 11.00 -21.43 -5.48
C ALA A 268 10.38 -20.83 -4.21
N PHE A 269 9.07 -20.61 -4.27
CA PHE A 269 8.30 -20.07 -3.17
C PHE A 269 7.28 -21.09 -2.70
N LYS A 270 7.23 -21.34 -1.39
CA LYS A 270 6.21 -22.19 -0.79
C LYS A 270 5.72 -21.58 0.52
N SER A 271 4.41 -21.59 0.70
CA SER A 271 3.73 -21.19 1.94
C SER A 271 2.62 -22.16 2.32
N SER A 272 2.25 -22.13 3.58
CA SER A 272 1.19 -22.94 4.16
C SER A 272 0.42 -22.15 5.23
N PHE A 273 -0.77 -22.64 5.58
CA PHE A 273 -1.55 -22.15 6.70
C PHE A 273 -1.55 -23.22 7.80
N PRO A 274 -1.20 -22.89 9.05
CA PRO A 274 -1.22 -23.85 10.15
C PRO A 274 -2.65 -24.34 10.43
N ALA A 275 -2.76 -25.43 11.18
CA ALA A 275 -4.05 -25.90 11.67
C ALA A 275 -4.60 -24.92 12.72
N GLU A 276 -5.89 -24.59 12.63
CA GLU A 276 -6.54 -23.60 13.49
C GLU A 276 -7.77 -24.20 14.16
N THR A 277 -8.03 -23.80 15.41
CA THR A 277 -9.20 -24.25 16.18
C THR A 277 -10.04 -23.04 16.59
N TYR A 278 -11.35 -23.14 16.32
CA TYR A 278 -12.32 -22.09 16.51
C TYR A 278 -13.30 -22.50 17.61
N GLY A 279 -13.13 -21.92 18.80
CA GLY A 279 -13.99 -22.16 19.96
C GLY A 279 -15.19 -21.22 20.07
N ALA A 280 -15.99 -21.35 21.12
CA ALA A 280 -17.19 -20.53 21.32
C ALA A 280 -16.88 -19.03 21.37
N ILE A 281 -17.79 -18.20 20.87
CA ILE A 281 -17.71 -16.72 20.89
C ILE A 281 -19.08 -16.12 21.23
N GLN A 282 -19.10 -14.82 21.55
CA GLN A 282 -20.27 -14.10 22.06
C GLN A 282 -21.56 -14.37 21.27
N TYR A 283 -21.55 -14.19 19.94
CA TYR A 283 -22.73 -14.33 19.10
C TYR A 283 -22.79 -15.66 18.31
N ALA A 284 -21.87 -16.59 18.60
CA ALA A 284 -21.91 -17.96 18.10
C ALA A 284 -21.40 -18.93 19.20
N PRO A 285 -22.17 -19.11 20.29
CA PRO A 285 -21.73 -19.88 21.46
C PRO A 285 -21.56 -21.38 21.17
N THR A 286 -22.17 -21.89 20.10
CA THR A 286 -22.04 -23.28 19.66
C THR A 286 -20.89 -23.51 18.68
N ARG A 287 -20.13 -22.45 18.33
CA ARG A 287 -18.96 -22.57 17.45
C ARG A 287 -17.89 -23.45 18.09
N ASN A 288 -17.64 -24.62 17.50
CA ASN A 288 -16.58 -25.52 17.92
C ASN A 288 -16.15 -26.42 16.75
N PHE A 289 -15.06 -26.05 16.07
CA PHE A 289 -14.48 -26.86 15.00
C PHE A 289 -13.00 -26.52 14.80
N SER A 290 -12.28 -27.41 14.12
CA SER A 290 -10.89 -27.18 13.71
C SER A 290 -10.75 -27.29 12.20
N LEU A 291 -9.92 -26.43 11.62
CA LEU A 291 -9.49 -26.52 10.24
C LEU A 291 -8.07 -27.10 10.20
N PRO A 292 -7.82 -28.14 9.39
CA PRO A 292 -6.48 -28.71 9.28
C PRO A 292 -5.53 -27.75 8.57
N GLU A 293 -4.23 -28.00 8.74
CA GLU A 293 -3.19 -27.33 7.97
C GLU A 293 -3.52 -27.39 6.47
N THR A 294 -3.41 -26.25 5.79
CA THR A 294 -3.82 -26.11 4.40
C THR A 294 -2.66 -25.57 3.55
N PRO A 295 -2.27 -26.25 2.46
CA PRO A 295 -1.29 -25.73 1.52
C PRO A 295 -1.76 -24.41 0.89
N ASN A 296 -0.83 -23.47 0.72
CA ASN A 296 -1.10 -22.21 0.02
C ASN A 296 -0.40 -22.21 -1.35
N SER A 297 0.61 -21.37 -1.54
CA SER A 297 1.25 -21.17 -2.83
C SER A 297 2.47 -22.06 -2.92
N ASN A 298 2.73 -22.63 -4.11
CA ASN A 298 3.91 -23.45 -4.40
C ASN A 298 4.38 -23.18 -5.84
N TRP A 299 5.13 -22.09 -6.00
CA TRP A 299 5.53 -21.58 -7.30
C TRP A 299 7.01 -21.80 -7.59
N LYS A 300 7.28 -22.03 -8.88
CA LYS A 300 8.62 -22.14 -9.44
C LYS A 300 8.72 -21.18 -10.62
N ASP A 301 9.70 -20.30 -10.60
CA ASP A 301 9.82 -19.24 -11.60
C ASP A 301 11.25 -19.15 -12.11
N VAL A 302 11.41 -18.82 -13.39
CA VAL A 302 12.70 -18.47 -14.00
C VAL A 302 12.61 -17.05 -14.52
N THR A 303 13.49 -16.17 -14.02
CA THR A 303 13.47 -14.74 -14.30
C THR A 303 14.79 -14.30 -14.93
N PRO A 304 14.78 -13.94 -16.22
CA PRO A 304 15.94 -13.34 -16.86
C PRO A 304 16.00 -11.83 -16.63
N ARG A 305 17.23 -11.31 -16.59
CA ARG A 305 17.54 -9.88 -16.66
C ARG A 305 18.70 -9.67 -17.62
N MET A 306 18.54 -8.74 -18.55
CA MET A 306 19.56 -8.48 -19.55
C MET A 306 19.63 -6.99 -19.91
N GLY A 307 20.83 -6.52 -20.20
CA GLY A 307 21.05 -5.17 -20.67
C GLY A 307 22.39 -4.99 -21.38
N ALA A 308 22.45 -3.97 -22.22
CA ALA A 308 23.64 -3.59 -22.95
C ALA A 308 23.87 -2.07 -22.82
N ALA A 309 25.14 -1.68 -22.74
CA ALA A 309 25.59 -0.31 -22.85
C ALA A 309 26.68 -0.22 -23.92
N TYR A 310 26.51 0.70 -24.87
CA TYR A 310 27.43 0.89 -25.99
C TYR A 310 27.93 2.34 -26.04
N ASP A 311 29.25 2.51 -25.96
CA ASP A 311 29.91 3.79 -26.20
C ASP A 311 30.00 4.06 -27.71
N VAL A 312 29.11 4.92 -28.20
CA VAL A 312 28.86 5.14 -29.63
C VAL A 312 30.12 5.59 -30.37
N PHE A 313 30.90 6.49 -29.75
CA PHE A 313 32.07 7.11 -30.38
C PHE A 313 33.41 6.59 -29.83
N GLY A 314 33.39 5.81 -28.74
CA GLY A 314 34.61 5.36 -28.05
C GLY A 314 35.26 6.43 -27.19
N THR A 315 34.51 7.48 -26.84
CA THR A 315 35.00 8.63 -26.08
C THR A 315 34.50 8.63 -24.63
N GLY A 316 33.61 7.70 -24.28
CA GLY A 316 32.88 7.67 -23.01
C GLY A 316 31.85 8.79 -22.84
N LYS A 317 31.62 9.61 -23.89
CA LYS A 317 30.75 10.79 -23.82
C LYS A 317 29.33 10.56 -24.33
N THR A 318 29.10 9.51 -25.12
CA THR A 318 27.77 9.16 -25.63
C THR A 318 27.54 7.68 -25.48
N ALA A 319 26.55 7.30 -24.69
CA ALA A 319 26.20 5.91 -24.42
C ALA A 319 24.76 5.63 -24.81
N LEU A 320 24.56 4.59 -25.64
CA LEU A 320 23.25 3.97 -25.84
C LEU A 320 23.10 2.84 -24.82
N LYS A 321 21.99 2.82 -24.09
CA LYS A 321 21.64 1.80 -23.11
C LYS A 321 20.34 1.13 -23.51
N ILE A 322 20.26 -0.18 -23.34
CA ILE A 322 19.06 -0.98 -23.58
C ILE A 322 18.97 -2.08 -22.53
N SER A 323 17.78 -2.38 -22.03
CA SER A 323 17.53 -3.50 -21.14
C SER A 323 16.15 -4.11 -21.32
N LEU A 324 16.05 -5.40 -21.03
CA LEU A 324 14.82 -6.16 -20.97
C LEU A 324 14.86 -7.05 -19.73
N ASN A 325 13.95 -6.85 -18.80
CA ASN A 325 14.01 -7.52 -17.50
C ASN A 325 12.62 -8.05 -17.11
N LYS A 326 12.58 -9.25 -16.51
CA LYS A 326 11.38 -9.78 -15.88
C LYS A 326 11.47 -9.60 -14.36
N TYR A 327 10.41 -9.11 -13.75
CA TYR A 327 10.25 -8.99 -12.31
C TYR A 327 9.03 -9.77 -11.86
N LEU A 328 9.14 -10.44 -10.73
CA LEU A 328 8.01 -11.12 -10.11
C LEU A 328 7.47 -10.22 -9.00
N VAL A 329 6.17 -10.30 -8.77
CA VAL A 329 5.57 -9.68 -7.59
C VAL A 329 6.15 -10.32 -6.32
N GLY A 330 6.53 -9.50 -5.35
CA GLY A 330 6.79 -9.96 -3.99
C GLY A 330 5.48 -10.38 -3.32
N LEU A 331 5.55 -11.27 -2.34
CA LEU A 331 4.37 -11.79 -1.66
C LEU A 331 4.35 -11.31 -0.22
N ASP A 332 3.41 -10.41 0.09
CA ASP A 332 3.10 -9.99 1.44
C ASP A 332 1.98 -10.88 2.00
N GLY A 333 2.35 -12.10 2.41
CA GLY A 333 1.43 -13.00 3.12
C GLY A 333 0.23 -13.51 2.29
N PRO A 334 -0.94 -13.76 2.92
CA PRO A 334 -2.06 -14.49 2.31
C PRO A 334 -2.95 -13.70 1.36
N ALA A 335 -2.74 -12.38 1.21
CA ALA A 335 -3.67 -11.49 0.52
C ALA A 335 -3.50 -11.42 -1.01
N PHE A 336 -2.82 -12.39 -1.63
CA PHE A 336 -2.49 -12.31 -3.05
C PHE A 336 -3.49 -13.09 -3.94
N PRO A 337 -4.13 -12.48 -4.97
CA PRO A 337 -5.30 -13.04 -5.67
C PRO A 337 -5.16 -14.29 -6.54
N PRO A 338 -4.02 -14.97 -6.67
CA PRO A 338 -3.99 -16.37 -7.04
C PRO A 338 -3.55 -17.29 -5.90
N GLY A 339 -3.15 -16.80 -4.72
CA GLY A 339 -2.79 -17.58 -3.54
C GLY A 339 -4.04 -18.13 -2.82
N ALA A 340 -3.99 -19.34 -2.27
CA ALA A 340 -5.12 -19.89 -1.52
C ALA A 340 -5.45 -18.95 -0.35
N GLN A 341 -6.74 -18.65 -0.17
CA GLN A 341 -7.21 -17.92 0.98
C GLN A 341 -6.83 -18.73 2.21
N ALA A 342 -6.44 -18.02 3.26
CA ALA A 342 -6.27 -18.62 4.56
C ALA A 342 -7.52 -19.38 4.98
N PRO A 343 -7.39 -20.52 5.69
CA PRO A 343 -8.51 -21.27 6.24
C PRO A 343 -9.52 -20.39 6.97
N TYR A 344 -9.09 -19.32 7.63
CA TYR A 344 -10.00 -18.36 8.27
C TYR A 344 -11.02 -17.75 7.29
N ASN A 345 -10.66 -17.47 6.03
CA ASN A 345 -11.62 -16.96 5.03
C ASN A 345 -12.67 -18.01 4.59
N ARG A 346 -12.55 -19.27 5.04
CA ARG A 346 -13.59 -20.30 4.94
C ARG A 346 -14.58 -20.23 6.11
N ILE A 347 -14.52 -19.18 6.92
CA ILE A 347 -15.39 -18.93 8.05
C ILE A 347 -16.01 -17.56 7.86
N VAL A 348 -17.31 -17.47 8.12
CA VAL A 348 -18.01 -16.20 8.06
C VAL A 348 -17.71 -15.41 9.34
N HIS A 349 -16.64 -14.62 9.30
CA HIS A 349 -16.16 -13.82 10.43
C HIS A 349 -16.92 -12.52 10.66
N SER A 350 -17.74 -12.11 9.70
CA SER A 350 -18.65 -10.99 9.90
C SER A 350 -19.93 -11.22 9.12
N THR A 351 -21.03 -10.65 9.62
CA THR A 351 -22.32 -10.65 8.93
C THR A 351 -23.03 -9.35 9.25
N THR A 352 -23.92 -8.92 8.37
CA THR A 352 -24.73 -7.72 8.59
C THR A 352 -26.18 -8.09 8.74
N ARG A 353 -26.96 -7.27 9.44
CA ARG A 353 -28.42 -7.34 9.44
C ARG A 353 -28.99 -5.94 9.53
N THR A 354 -30.14 -5.74 8.89
CA THR A 354 -30.88 -4.48 9.05
C THR A 354 -31.32 -4.37 10.50
N TRP A 355 -31.16 -3.20 11.08
CA TRP A 355 -31.65 -2.90 12.43
C TRP A 355 -32.46 -1.62 12.35
N ARG A 356 -33.66 -1.67 12.93
CA ARG A 356 -34.53 -0.51 13.08
C ARG A 356 -34.80 -0.32 14.55
N ASP A 357 -34.09 0.63 15.14
CA ASP A 357 -34.29 1.08 16.50
C ASP A 357 -35.65 1.80 16.62
N ALA A 358 -36.64 1.14 17.20
CA ALA A 358 -38.00 1.64 17.29
C ALA A 358 -38.19 2.59 18.50
N ASN A 359 -37.36 2.46 19.52
CA ASN A 359 -37.47 3.21 20.77
C ASN A 359 -36.38 4.30 20.93
N THR A 360 -35.46 4.40 19.98
CA THR A 360 -34.35 5.37 19.90
C THR A 360 -33.37 5.29 21.08
N ASN A 361 -33.20 4.10 21.68
CA ASN A 361 -32.24 3.88 22.75
C ASN A 361 -30.87 3.36 22.27
N PHE A 362 -30.75 3.08 20.97
CA PHE A 362 -29.55 2.58 20.29
C PHE A 362 -29.06 1.22 20.82
N ILE A 363 -29.95 0.42 21.39
CA ILE A 363 -29.70 -0.93 21.86
C ILE A 363 -30.57 -1.87 21.00
N PRO A 364 -29.98 -2.80 20.24
CA PRO A 364 -30.77 -3.75 19.47
C PRO A 364 -31.56 -4.69 20.39
N GLU A 365 -32.88 -4.52 20.51
CA GLU A 365 -33.74 -5.49 21.21
C GLU A 365 -34.02 -6.71 20.34
N CYS A 366 -33.01 -7.55 20.18
CA CYS A 366 -33.10 -8.80 19.44
C CYS A 366 -32.09 -9.83 19.98
N ASP A 367 -32.39 -11.11 19.76
CA ASP A 367 -31.44 -12.20 19.92
C ASP A 367 -30.44 -12.19 18.75
N LEU A 368 -29.26 -11.67 19.04
CA LEU A 368 -28.13 -11.58 18.11
C LEU A 368 -27.52 -12.95 17.74
N THR A 369 -27.82 -14.02 18.49
CA THR A 369 -27.40 -15.39 18.16
C THR A 369 -28.33 -16.06 17.13
N SER A 370 -29.56 -15.54 16.94
CA SER A 370 -30.52 -16.10 16.00
C SER A 370 -30.25 -15.63 14.55
N PRO A 371 -30.15 -16.55 13.58
CA PRO A 371 -29.95 -16.21 12.17
C PRO A 371 -31.20 -15.62 11.50
N LEU A 372 -32.37 -15.83 12.10
CA LEU A 372 -33.66 -15.36 11.59
C LEU A 372 -33.96 -13.94 12.06
N ALA A 373 -34.85 -13.26 11.34
CA ALA A 373 -35.40 -11.98 11.78
C ALA A 373 -36.11 -12.16 13.13
N ASN A 374 -35.82 -11.28 14.09
CA ASN A 374 -36.39 -11.34 15.43
C ASN A 374 -36.25 -9.97 16.11
N GLY A 375 -37.25 -9.60 16.92
CA GLY A 375 -37.29 -8.28 17.57
C GLY A 375 -37.12 -7.14 16.57
N GLU A 376 -36.18 -6.24 16.85
CA GLU A 376 -35.83 -5.10 15.98
C GLU A 376 -34.87 -5.42 14.81
N CYS A 377 -34.38 -6.67 14.75
CA CYS A 377 -33.33 -7.07 13.83
C CYS A 377 -33.88 -7.92 12.68
N GLY A 378 -33.49 -7.57 11.45
CA GLY A 378 -33.72 -8.39 10.26
C GLY A 378 -32.94 -9.70 10.31
N ALA A 379 -33.16 -10.60 9.35
CA ALA A 379 -32.34 -11.82 9.24
C ALA A 379 -30.86 -11.47 8.97
N LEU A 380 -29.95 -12.38 9.33
CA LEU A 380 -28.55 -12.24 8.95
C LEU A 380 -28.41 -12.27 7.43
N ALA A 381 -27.56 -11.39 6.89
CA ALA A 381 -27.17 -11.40 5.49
C ALA A 381 -26.48 -12.72 5.12
N ASP A 382 -25.70 -13.28 6.06
CA ASP A 382 -25.13 -14.63 5.95
C ASP A 382 -25.49 -15.47 7.20
N PRO A 383 -26.34 -16.52 7.07
CA PRO A 383 -26.73 -17.41 8.17
C PRO A 383 -25.63 -18.40 8.58
N ASN A 384 -24.51 -18.43 7.88
CA ASN A 384 -23.32 -19.22 8.23
C ASN A 384 -22.36 -18.47 9.16
N PHE A 385 -22.76 -17.31 9.70
CA PHE A 385 -21.97 -16.57 10.68
C PHE A 385 -21.37 -17.48 11.77
N GLY A 386 -20.04 -17.38 11.95
CA GLY A 386 -19.28 -18.20 12.89
C GLY A 386 -19.14 -19.68 12.52
N LYS A 387 -19.60 -20.13 11.35
CA LYS A 387 -19.46 -21.50 10.85
C LYS A 387 -18.45 -21.58 9.72
N ALA A 388 -17.87 -22.76 9.53
CA ALA A 388 -17.12 -23.07 8.32
C ALA A 388 -18.09 -23.13 7.13
N ALA A 389 -17.91 -22.21 6.17
CA ALA A 389 -18.60 -22.18 4.90
C ALA A 389 -17.54 -22.05 3.81
N VAL A 390 -17.33 -23.12 3.03
CA VAL A 390 -16.44 -23.07 1.87
C VAL A 390 -17.18 -22.35 0.74
N SER A 391 -17.15 -21.02 0.78
CA SER A 391 -17.67 -20.17 -0.30
C SER A 391 -16.62 -19.91 -1.37
N THR A 392 -15.33 -20.10 -1.07
CA THR A 392 -14.23 -19.76 -1.98
C THR A 392 -13.31 -20.96 -2.22
N THR A 393 -13.10 -21.29 -3.48
CA THR A 393 -12.23 -22.36 -3.98
C THR A 393 -11.16 -21.81 -4.91
N TYR A 394 -10.09 -22.58 -5.11
CA TYR A 394 -8.89 -22.14 -5.81
C TYR A 394 -8.53 -23.07 -6.95
N ASP A 395 -8.18 -22.50 -8.09
CA ASP A 395 -7.58 -23.24 -9.20
C ASP A 395 -6.16 -23.70 -8.81
N PRO A 396 -5.89 -25.02 -8.71
CA PRO A 396 -4.54 -25.53 -8.46
C PRO A 396 -3.51 -25.02 -9.48
N GLY A 397 -3.95 -24.74 -10.71
CA GLY A 397 -3.16 -24.17 -11.80
C GLY A 397 -2.83 -22.68 -11.65
N ALA A 398 -3.39 -22.00 -10.66
CA ALA A 398 -3.03 -20.63 -10.26
C ALA A 398 -2.08 -20.60 -9.05
N ILE A 399 -2.27 -21.51 -8.07
CA ILE A 399 -1.47 -21.58 -6.84
C ILE A 399 -0.19 -22.43 -6.92
N THR A 400 -0.11 -23.38 -7.86
CA THR A 400 1.01 -24.32 -7.92
C THR A 400 1.64 -24.44 -9.31
N GLY A 401 2.94 -24.74 -9.34
CA GLY A 401 3.66 -25.08 -10.56
C GLY A 401 4.55 -23.96 -11.10
N TRP A 402 4.81 -24.00 -12.41
CA TRP A 402 5.80 -23.14 -13.05
C TRP A 402 5.20 -21.88 -13.69
N GLY A 403 5.81 -20.74 -13.45
CA GLY A 403 5.51 -19.49 -14.16
C GLY A 403 4.10 -18.96 -13.92
N LYS A 404 3.51 -19.26 -12.74
CA LYS A 404 2.15 -18.85 -12.36
C LYS A 404 2.12 -17.54 -11.57
N ARG A 405 3.24 -17.17 -10.96
CA ARG A 405 3.33 -15.94 -10.17
C ARG A 405 3.16 -14.70 -11.05
N PRO A 406 2.44 -13.67 -10.60
CA PRO A 406 2.32 -12.42 -11.32
C PRO A 406 3.65 -11.73 -11.48
N PHE A 407 3.80 -11.12 -12.65
CA PHE A 407 5.06 -10.58 -13.11
C PHE A 407 4.83 -9.34 -13.94
N ASP A 408 5.89 -8.55 -14.07
CA ASP A 408 6.01 -7.55 -15.11
C ASP A 408 7.29 -7.79 -15.92
N TRP A 409 7.22 -7.40 -17.18
CA TRP A 409 8.41 -7.17 -17.99
C TRP A 409 8.64 -5.69 -18.14
N GLU A 410 9.89 -5.27 -18.03
CA GLU A 410 10.33 -3.92 -18.31
C GLU A 410 11.28 -3.91 -19.51
N PHE A 411 10.91 -3.16 -20.53
CA PHE A 411 11.82 -2.72 -21.59
C PHE A 411 12.23 -1.28 -21.30
N ALA A 412 13.53 -1.01 -21.36
CA ALA A 412 14.06 0.35 -21.25
C ALA A 412 15.14 0.59 -22.30
N THR A 413 15.13 1.79 -22.88
CA THR A 413 16.23 2.26 -23.72
C THR A 413 16.49 3.73 -23.48
N SER A 414 17.76 4.12 -23.40
CA SER A 414 18.13 5.51 -23.20
C SER A 414 19.41 5.89 -23.94
N VAL A 415 19.50 7.18 -24.27
CA VAL A 415 20.72 7.80 -24.78
C VAL A 415 21.19 8.80 -23.75
N GLN A 416 22.42 8.61 -23.29
CA GLN A 416 23.10 9.53 -22.39
C GLN A 416 24.24 10.23 -23.14
N GLN A 417 24.30 11.55 -23.05
CA GLN A 417 25.33 12.35 -23.69
C GLN A 417 25.91 13.39 -22.73
N GLN A 418 27.23 13.46 -22.66
CA GLN A 418 27.94 14.62 -22.13
C GLN A 418 27.89 15.74 -23.18
N ILE A 419 27.10 16.78 -22.90
CA ILE A 419 26.89 17.91 -23.83
C ILE A 419 27.91 19.05 -23.62
N LEU A 420 28.41 19.21 -22.38
CA LEU A 420 29.47 20.14 -22.01
C LEU A 420 30.39 19.49 -20.96
N PRO A 421 31.58 20.03 -20.70
CA PRO A 421 32.38 19.61 -19.55
C PRO A 421 31.53 19.58 -18.27
N ARG A 422 31.40 18.40 -17.66
CA ARG A 422 30.65 18.16 -16.42
C ARG A 422 29.13 18.39 -16.50
N VAL A 423 28.56 18.42 -17.70
CA VAL A 423 27.11 18.45 -17.94
C VAL A 423 26.72 17.28 -18.83
N SER A 424 25.81 16.44 -18.35
CA SER A 424 25.22 15.35 -19.12
C SER A 424 23.72 15.45 -19.16
N VAL A 425 23.16 14.96 -20.26
CA VAL A 425 21.73 14.81 -20.51
C VAL A 425 21.45 13.34 -20.79
N GLU A 426 20.32 12.84 -20.33
CA GLU A 426 19.82 11.51 -20.67
C GLU A 426 18.34 11.61 -21.06
N ALA A 427 17.99 10.98 -22.17
CA ALA A 427 16.62 10.77 -22.60
C ALA A 427 16.35 9.27 -22.68
N GLY A 428 15.30 8.78 -22.03
CA GLY A 428 14.97 7.37 -21.96
C GLY A 428 13.49 7.10 -22.23
N TYR A 429 13.20 5.97 -22.85
CA TYR A 429 11.86 5.40 -23.00
C TYR A 429 11.77 4.11 -22.19
N PHE A 430 10.63 3.94 -21.54
CA PHE A 430 10.36 2.83 -20.62
C PHE A 430 8.97 2.27 -20.92
N ARG A 431 8.88 0.94 -21.00
CA ARG A 431 7.62 0.21 -21.14
C ARG A 431 7.58 -0.93 -20.13
N ARG A 432 6.55 -0.95 -19.28
CA ARG A 432 6.23 -2.08 -18.41
C ARG A 432 4.95 -2.75 -18.85
N TRP A 433 4.90 -4.06 -18.89
CA TRP A 433 3.66 -4.81 -19.13
C TRP A 433 3.53 -5.98 -18.17
N TYR A 434 2.34 -6.11 -17.60
CA TYR A 434 2.04 -7.02 -16.52
C TYR A 434 1.38 -8.30 -17.06
N GLY A 435 1.51 -9.40 -16.32
CA GLY A 435 0.97 -10.70 -16.72
C GLY A 435 0.63 -11.59 -15.52
N ASN A 436 -0.05 -12.70 -15.83
CA ASN A 436 -0.67 -13.63 -14.88
C ASN A 436 -1.66 -12.96 -13.91
N PHE A 437 -2.57 -12.14 -14.44
CA PHE A 437 -3.63 -11.54 -13.62
C PHE A 437 -4.52 -12.62 -12.99
N GLY A 438 -4.84 -12.47 -11.70
CA GLY A 438 -5.81 -13.29 -10.99
C GLY A 438 -7.17 -12.61 -10.92
N LEU A 439 -8.24 -13.39 -10.95
CA LEU A 439 -9.60 -12.92 -10.69
C LEU A 439 -10.38 -13.90 -9.83
N THR A 440 -11.51 -13.44 -9.29
CA THR A 440 -12.46 -14.27 -8.54
C THR A 440 -13.78 -14.29 -9.31
N ASP A 441 -14.18 -15.46 -9.78
CA ASP A 441 -15.46 -15.70 -10.45
C ASP A 441 -16.45 -16.29 -9.44
N ASN A 442 -17.67 -15.77 -9.37
CA ASN A 442 -18.72 -16.43 -8.60
C ASN A 442 -19.47 -17.40 -9.52
N VAL A 443 -19.07 -18.67 -9.53
CA VAL A 443 -19.61 -19.71 -10.42
C VAL A 443 -21.09 -20.03 -10.18
N ALA A 444 -21.69 -19.50 -9.10
CA ALA A 444 -23.12 -19.58 -8.87
C ALA A 444 -23.93 -18.55 -9.70
N LEU A 445 -23.25 -17.58 -10.31
CA LEU A 445 -23.81 -16.51 -11.13
C LEU A 445 -23.30 -16.61 -12.57
N THR A 446 -24.07 -16.01 -13.47
CA THR A 446 -23.69 -15.81 -14.87
C THR A 446 -24.06 -14.39 -15.29
N ALA A 447 -23.57 -13.91 -16.44
CA ALA A 447 -24.00 -12.63 -17.01
C ALA A 447 -25.53 -12.47 -17.13
N ALA A 448 -26.28 -13.57 -17.34
CA ALA A 448 -27.75 -13.53 -17.43
C ALA A 448 -28.44 -13.27 -16.08
N ASP A 449 -27.73 -13.44 -14.97
CA ASP A 449 -28.23 -13.21 -13.62
C ASP A 449 -28.17 -11.72 -13.22
N PHE A 450 -27.78 -10.83 -14.14
CA PHE A 450 -27.64 -9.39 -13.92
C PHE A 450 -28.49 -8.58 -14.90
N ASP A 451 -29.24 -7.62 -14.35
CA ASP A 451 -29.96 -6.62 -15.14
C ASP A 451 -29.12 -5.35 -15.24
N SER A 452 -28.97 -4.82 -16.46
CA SER A 452 -28.30 -3.54 -16.66
C SER A 452 -29.25 -2.37 -16.41
N TYR A 453 -28.75 -1.28 -15.83
CA TYR A 453 -29.51 -0.04 -15.63
C TYR A 453 -28.63 1.20 -15.77
N CYS A 454 -29.31 2.35 -15.76
CA CYS A 454 -28.69 3.67 -15.70
C CYS A 454 -29.22 4.46 -14.50
N ILE A 455 -28.42 5.41 -14.03
CA ILE A 455 -28.87 6.47 -13.11
C ILE A 455 -28.60 7.84 -13.72
N THR A 456 -29.40 8.83 -13.37
CA THR A 456 -29.10 10.23 -13.68
C THR A 456 -28.15 10.80 -12.63
N ALA A 457 -26.99 11.30 -13.04
CA ALA A 457 -26.09 12.01 -12.14
C ALA A 457 -26.82 13.24 -11.54
N PRO A 458 -26.71 13.50 -10.23
CA PRO A 458 -27.24 14.73 -9.63
C PRO A 458 -26.71 15.98 -10.35
N VAL A 459 -27.53 17.04 -10.42
CA VAL A 459 -27.10 18.33 -10.97
C VAL A 459 -26.26 19.05 -9.93
N ASP A 460 -24.97 19.23 -10.21
CA ASP A 460 -23.99 19.81 -9.28
C ASP A 460 -22.83 20.43 -10.07
N GLY A 461 -22.54 21.71 -9.84
CA GLY A 461 -21.45 22.43 -10.52
C GLY A 461 -20.04 21.89 -10.23
N ARG A 462 -19.87 21.05 -9.20
CA ARG A 462 -18.60 20.36 -8.89
C ARG A 462 -18.36 19.16 -9.81
N LEU A 463 -19.40 18.61 -10.42
CA LEU A 463 -19.29 17.49 -11.37
C LEU A 463 -18.96 18.02 -12.78
N PRO A 464 -18.25 17.24 -13.61
CA PRO A 464 -18.06 17.59 -15.02
C PRO A 464 -19.39 17.86 -15.72
N ASN A 465 -19.45 18.92 -16.53
CA ASN A 465 -20.64 19.37 -17.25
C ASN A 465 -21.87 19.65 -16.34
N ALA A 466 -21.64 19.93 -15.05
CA ALA A 466 -22.67 20.18 -14.02
C ALA A 466 -23.61 18.98 -13.72
N GLY A 467 -23.24 17.76 -14.12
CA GLY A 467 -24.05 16.56 -13.92
C GLY A 467 -25.28 16.48 -14.82
N GLY A 468 -26.34 15.80 -14.37
CA GLY A 468 -27.58 15.59 -15.15
C GLY A 468 -27.48 14.58 -16.29
N ASN A 469 -26.29 14.09 -16.62
CA ASN A 469 -26.07 13.06 -17.63
C ASN A 469 -26.45 11.67 -17.10
N GLN A 470 -26.81 10.77 -18.03
CA GLN A 470 -27.01 9.36 -17.72
C GLN A 470 -25.67 8.67 -17.46
N ILE A 471 -25.63 7.85 -16.41
CA ILE A 471 -24.55 6.92 -16.09
C ILE A 471 -25.12 5.51 -16.30
N CYS A 472 -24.68 4.86 -17.37
CA CYS A 472 -25.17 3.55 -17.82
C CYS A 472 -24.10 2.46 -17.71
N GLY A 473 -24.51 1.23 -18.00
CA GLY A 473 -23.63 0.05 -17.86
C GLY A 473 -23.39 -0.32 -16.40
N LEU A 474 -24.32 0.07 -15.52
CA LEU A 474 -24.40 -0.43 -14.15
C LEU A 474 -25.19 -1.73 -14.16
N TYR A 475 -24.82 -2.67 -13.29
CA TYR A 475 -25.49 -3.97 -13.19
C TYR A 475 -26.04 -4.17 -11.79
N ASN A 476 -27.20 -4.82 -11.69
CA ASN A 476 -27.74 -5.30 -10.42
C ASN A 476 -28.14 -6.75 -10.58
N VAL A 477 -27.68 -7.62 -9.67
CA VAL A 477 -28.08 -9.02 -9.65
C VAL A 477 -29.60 -9.13 -9.59
N THR A 478 -30.19 -10.13 -10.24
CA THR A 478 -31.64 -10.38 -10.23
C THR A 478 -32.13 -10.75 -8.82
N PRO A 479 -33.39 -10.46 -8.46
CA PRO A 479 -33.90 -10.76 -7.13
C PRO A 479 -33.87 -12.25 -6.78
N THR A 480 -34.05 -13.13 -7.77
CA THR A 480 -34.00 -14.59 -7.63
C THR A 480 -32.60 -15.10 -7.29
N LYS A 481 -31.55 -14.35 -7.65
CA LYS A 481 -30.15 -14.73 -7.46
C LYS A 481 -29.46 -14.01 -6.32
N PHE A 482 -30.06 -12.94 -5.80
CA PHE A 482 -29.50 -12.15 -4.69
C PHE A 482 -29.18 -12.99 -3.44
N SER A 483 -30.06 -13.93 -3.11
CA SER A 483 -29.90 -14.77 -1.91
C SER A 483 -29.14 -16.08 -2.18
N VAL A 484 -28.62 -16.28 -3.39
CA VAL A 484 -27.77 -17.44 -3.70
C VAL A 484 -26.41 -17.21 -3.06
N ALA A 485 -25.99 -18.15 -2.22
CA ALA A 485 -24.68 -18.11 -1.60
C ALA A 485 -23.59 -18.08 -2.67
N ALA A 486 -22.65 -17.14 -2.56
CA ALA A 486 -21.54 -17.02 -3.49
C ALA A 486 -20.68 -18.29 -3.46
N GLN A 487 -20.35 -18.78 -4.66
CA GLN A 487 -19.37 -19.84 -4.89
C GLN A 487 -18.22 -19.24 -5.68
N ASN A 488 -17.32 -18.58 -4.96
CA ASN A 488 -16.15 -17.96 -5.52
C ASN A 488 -15.13 -19.02 -5.98
N PHE A 489 -14.62 -18.87 -7.18
CA PHE A 489 -13.53 -19.62 -7.76
C PHE A 489 -12.43 -18.65 -8.17
N VAL A 490 -11.30 -18.75 -7.50
CA VAL A 490 -10.15 -17.88 -7.73
C VAL A 490 -9.21 -18.54 -8.73
N THR A 491 -8.95 -17.87 -9.85
CA THR A 491 -8.20 -18.44 -10.97
C THR A 491 -7.53 -17.37 -11.83
N SER A 492 -6.80 -17.79 -12.87
CA SER A 492 -6.16 -16.90 -13.84
C SER A 492 -7.21 -16.21 -14.72
N ALA A 493 -7.08 -14.91 -14.90
CA ALA A 493 -7.90 -14.11 -15.81
C ALA A 493 -7.87 -14.65 -17.25
N SER A 494 -6.74 -15.26 -17.65
CA SER A 494 -6.57 -15.88 -18.98
C SER A 494 -7.55 -17.02 -19.26
N ASN A 495 -8.18 -17.60 -18.23
CA ASN A 495 -9.18 -18.66 -18.38
C ASN A 495 -10.53 -18.10 -18.88
N TYR A 496 -10.79 -16.81 -18.68
CA TYR A 496 -12.04 -16.15 -19.08
C TYR A 496 -11.87 -15.16 -20.23
N GLY A 497 -10.70 -14.55 -20.35
CA GLY A 497 -10.44 -13.60 -21.42
C GLY A 497 -9.10 -12.92 -21.33
N LYS A 498 -8.88 -11.98 -22.23
CA LYS A 498 -7.67 -11.18 -22.26
C LYS A 498 -7.78 -10.04 -21.25
N GLN A 499 -6.80 -9.96 -20.35
CA GLN A 499 -6.55 -8.77 -19.52
C GLN A 499 -5.21 -8.17 -19.90
N ILE A 500 -5.16 -6.84 -19.99
CA ILE A 500 -3.96 -6.07 -20.31
C ILE A 500 -3.78 -5.02 -19.23
N GLU A 501 -2.54 -4.89 -18.77
CA GLU A 501 -2.09 -3.71 -18.05
C GLU A 501 -0.67 -3.38 -18.52
N HIS A 502 -0.44 -2.13 -18.90
CA HIS A 502 0.89 -1.67 -19.26
C HIS A 502 1.09 -0.19 -18.97
N TRP A 503 2.32 0.17 -18.65
CA TRP A 503 2.77 1.55 -18.48
C TRP A 503 3.79 1.92 -19.55
N ASN A 504 3.68 3.12 -20.12
CA ASN A 504 4.67 3.68 -21.04
C ASN A 504 5.05 5.08 -20.58
N GLY A 505 6.34 5.40 -20.63
CA GLY A 505 6.82 6.72 -20.26
C GLY A 505 8.14 7.11 -20.89
N VAL A 506 8.40 8.42 -20.87
CA VAL A 506 9.62 9.05 -21.33
C VAL A 506 10.18 9.91 -20.20
N ASP A 507 11.46 9.72 -19.93
CA ASP A 507 12.20 10.51 -18.94
C ASP A 507 13.28 11.32 -19.64
N PHE A 508 13.40 12.57 -19.22
CA PHE A 508 14.50 13.46 -19.57
C PHE A 508 15.19 13.91 -18.29
N SER A 509 16.51 13.78 -18.21
CA SER A 509 17.28 14.22 -17.06
C SER A 509 18.53 14.98 -17.46
N VAL A 510 18.92 15.93 -16.61
CA VAL A 510 20.13 16.74 -16.73
C VAL A 510 20.90 16.63 -15.43
N ASN A 511 22.21 16.41 -15.54
CA ASN A 511 23.14 16.40 -14.43
C ASN A 511 24.29 17.36 -14.73
N ALA A 512 24.50 18.35 -13.87
CA ALA A 512 25.57 19.32 -13.99
C ALA A 512 26.38 19.40 -12.68
N ARG A 513 27.71 19.32 -12.80
CA ARG A 513 28.65 19.54 -11.70
C ARG A 513 29.64 20.63 -12.11
N LEU A 514 29.20 21.88 -12.05
CA LEU A 514 29.97 23.01 -12.55
C LEU A 514 31.20 23.31 -11.67
N ALA A 515 32.05 24.22 -12.14
CA ALA A 515 33.17 24.70 -11.35
C ALA A 515 32.69 25.36 -10.03
N GLN A 516 33.59 25.46 -9.06
CA GLN A 516 33.35 26.15 -7.78
C GLN A 516 32.28 25.51 -6.89
N GLY A 517 31.96 24.23 -7.08
CA GLY A 517 31.11 23.47 -6.15
C GLY A 517 29.61 23.64 -6.38
N PHE A 518 29.19 24.15 -7.54
CA PHE A 518 27.77 24.17 -7.94
C PHE A 518 27.37 22.83 -8.57
N THR A 519 26.32 22.22 -8.05
CA THR A 519 25.72 21.01 -8.61
C THR A 519 24.24 21.24 -8.85
N LEU A 520 23.74 20.73 -9.98
CA LEU A 520 22.34 20.76 -10.36
C LEU A 520 21.99 19.39 -10.95
N GLN A 521 20.88 18.82 -10.50
CA GLN A 521 20.29 17.64 -11.09
C GLN A 521 18.80 17.90 -11.24
N GLY A 522 18.22 17.56 -12.38
CA GLY A 522 16.79 17.70 -12.56
C GLY A 522 16.30 16.94 -13.76
N GLY A 523 14.99 16.81 -13.88
CA GLY A 523 14.39 16.08 -14.97
C GLY A 523 12.88 16.20 -15.02
N VAL A 524 12.36 15.69 -16.13
CA VAL A 524 10.94 15.57 -16.42
C VAL A 524 10.67 14.10 -16.70
N SER A 525 9.65 13.53 -16.07
CA SER A 525 9.14 12.20 -16.37
C SER A 525 7.69 12.32 -16.77
N THR A 526 7.29 11.72 -17.88
CA THR A 526 5.90 11.71 -18.31
C THR A 526 5.50 10.31 -18.76
N GLY A 527 4.37 9.81 -18.27
CA GLY A 527 3.93 8.47 -18.64
C GLY A 527 2.45 8.24 -18.38
N ARG A 528 1.94 7.13 -18.91
CA ARG A 528 0.55 6.71 -18.77
C ARG A 528 0.43 5.21 -18.52
N THR A 529 -0.61 4.84 -17.80
CA THR A 529 -1.05 3.45 -17.60
C THR A 529 -2.27 3.17 -18.46
N SER A 530 -2.32 2.01 -19.07
CA SER A 530 -3.50 1.51 -19.80
C SER A 530 -3.90 0.18 -19.21
N THR A 531 -5.18 0.01 -18.89
CA THR A 531 -5.79 -1.23 -18.42
C THR A 531 -6.96 -1.62 -19.31
N ASP A 532 -7.10 -2.91 -19.59
CA ASP A 532 -8.24 -3.46 -20.33
C ASP A 532 -8.58 -4.86 -19.80
N ASN A 533 -9.81 -5.06 -19.34
CA ASN A 533 -10.37 -6.36 -18.99
C ASN A 533 -11.80 -6.54 -19.54
N CYS A 534 -12.20 -5.77 -20.55
CA CYS A 534 -13.58 -5.73 -21.03
C CYS A 534 -14.09 -7.08 -21.54
N ALA A 535 -13.21 -7.89 -22.16
CA ALA A 535 -13.56 -9.22 -22.62
C ALA A 535 -14.02 -10.14 -21.48
N ILE A 536 -13.44 -9.99 -20.29
CA ILE A 536 -13.77 -10.77 -19.09
C ILE A 536 -15.05 -10.23 -18.46
N VAL A 537 -15.06 -8.92 -18.19
CA VAL A 537 -16.15 -8.27 -17.47
C VAL A 537 -17.49 -8.33 -18.21
N SER A 538 -17.46 -8.37 -19.55
CA SER A 538 -18.66 -8.56 -20.36
C SER A 538 -19.36 -9.90 -20.12
N GLN A 539 -18.61 -10.93 -19.71
CA GLN A 539 -19.11 -12.27 -19.39
C GLN A 539 -19.36 -12.45 -17.89
N HIS A 540 -18.70 -11.62 -17.07
CA HIS A 540 -18.69 -11.67 -15.61
C HIS A 540 -19.00 -10.28 -15.00
N PRO A 541 -20.26 -9.78 -15.08
CA PRO A 541 -20.64 -8.47 -14.56
C PRO A 541 -20.42 -8.30 -13.04
N GLU A 542 -20.35 -9.39 -12.29
CA GLU A 542 -20.01 -9.43 -10.86
C GLU A 542 -18.65 -8.80 -10.54
N LEU A 543 -17.73 -8.71 -11.52
CA LEU A 543 -16.46 -8.03 -11.35
C LEU A 543 -16.60 -6.49 -11.28
N LEU A 544 -17.74 -5.94 -11.68
CA LEU A 544 -18.06 -4.52 -11.61
C LEU A 544 -19.09 -4.18 -10.53
N THR A 545 -19.83 -5.16 -10.03
CA THR A 545 -20.92 -4.90 -9.09
C THR A 545 -20.94 -5.87 -7.92
N THR A 546 -21.13 -5.31 -6.73
CA THR A 546 -21.42 -6.05 -5.49
C THR A 546 -22.83 -5.68 -5.01
N ALA A 547 -23.21 -6.18 -3.83
CA ALA A 547 -24.48 -5.80 -3.19
C ALA A 547 -24.55 -4.30 -2.85
N THR A 548 -23.42 -3.63 -2.63
CA THR A 548 -23.37 -2.24 -2.14
C THR A 548 -22.74 -1.27 -3.13
N THR A 549 -22.08 -1.75 -4.18
CA THR A 549 -21.32 -0.92 -5.12
C THR A 549 -21.59 -1.36 -6.55
N ALA A 550 -21.73 -0.41 -7.47
CA ALA A 550 -21.82 -0.67 -8.89
C ALA A 550 -20.89 0.27 -9.68
N MET A 551 -19.96 -0.31 -10.41
CA MET A 551 -19.05 0.39 -11.32
C MET A 551 -19.58 0.31 -12.76
N PRO A 552 -19.60 1.41 -13.52
CA PRO A 552 -20.00 1.39 -14.93
C PRO A 552 -19.09 0.51 -15.79
N LEU A 553 -19.67 -0.18 -16.78
CA LEU A 553 -18.92 -1.01 -17.74
C LEU A 553 -17.76 -0.27 -18.41
N GLY A 554 -17.87 1.04 -18.64
CA GLY A 554 -16.80 1.85 -19.22
C GLY A 554 -15.49 1.88 -18.41
N TYR A 555 -15.48 1.40 -17.16
CA TYR A 555 -14.25 1.24 -16.36
C TYR A 555 -13.44 -0.02 -16.70
N CYS A 556 -13.98 -0.92 -17.54
CA CYS A 556 -13.22 -2.09 -17.97
C CYS A 556 -12.04 -1.74 -18.89
N HIS A 557 -12.06 -0.55 -19.50
CA HIS A 557 -10.96 0.00 -20.28
C HIS A 557 -10.62 1.41 -19.79
N VAL A 558 -9.39 1.61 -19.34
CA VAL A 558 -8.94 2.89 -18.79
C VAL A 558 -7.56 3.23 -19.32
N ASP A 559 -7.42 4.46 -19.81
CA ASP A 559 -6.20 5.00 -20.38
C ASP A 559 -5.79 6.27 -19.65
N SER A 560 -4.83 6.24 -18.73
CA SER A 560 -4.48 7.49 -18.03
C SER A 560 -3.98 8.58 -18.97
N LEU A 561 -4.20 9.83 -18.56
CA LEU A 561 -3.48 10.95 -19.14
C LEU A 561 -1.97 10.73 -18.97
N PHE A 562 -1.19 11.39 -19.81
CA PHE A 562 0.25 11.49 -19.58
C PHE A 562 0.49 12.35 -18.34
N LEU A 563 0.86 11.70 -17.25
CA LEU A 563 1.12 12.32 -15.97
C LEU A 563 2.57 12.80 -15.91
N THR A 564 2.78 14.09 -16.13
CA THR A 564 4.11 14.70 -16.10
C THR A 564 4.51 15.11 -14.69
N GLN A 565 5.68 14.67 -14.25
CA GLN A 565 6.37 15.12 -13.04
C GLN A 565 7.62 15.91 -13.41
N VAL A 566 7.92 16.96 -12.65
CA VAL A 566 9.18 17.72 -12.76
C VAL A 566 9.83 17.75 -11.40
N LYS A 567 11.11 17.37 -11.34
CA LYS A 567 11.90 17.36 -10.11
C LYS A 567 13.27 17.96 -10.37
N GLY A 568 13.78 18.72 -9.42
CA GLY A 568 15.10 19.31 -9.50
C GLY A 568 15.70 19.55 -8.13
N ILE A 569 17.00 19.37 -8.03
CA ILE A 569 17.80 19.68 -6.84
C ILE A 569 19.04 20.46 -7.25
N SER A 570 19.44 21.39 -6.41
CA SER A 570 20.66 22.15 -6.57
C SER A 570 21.39 22.28 -5.23
N SER A 571 22.71 22.33 -5.29
CA SER A 571 23.52 22.72 -4.14
C SER A 571 24.74 23.51 -4.57
N TYR A 572 25.13 24.47 -3.75
CA TYR A 572 26.28 25.33 -3.97
C TYR A 572 26.96 25.63 -2.63
N THR A 573 28.25 25.33 -2.52
CA THR A 573 29.05 25.78 -1.37
C THR A 573 29.85 27.00 -1.79
N ILE A 574 29.53 28.16 -1.22
CA ILE A 574 30.18 29.43 -1.54
C ILE A 574 31.66 29.38 -1.12
N PRO A 575 32.58 29.67 -2.05
CA PRO A 575 33.98 29.93 -1.84
C PRO A 575 34.34 30.57 -0.51
N LYS A 576 35.29 30.06 0.29
CA LYS A 576 35.96 30.81 1.38
C LYS A 576 35.10 31.23 2.59
N VAL A 577 33.78 31.23 2.47
CA VAL A 577 32.85 31.57 3.55
C VAL A 577 32.05 30.35 4.00
N ASP A 578 32.28 29.15 3.47
CA ASP A 578 31.69 27.90 4.00
C ASP A 578 30.16 27.93 4.19
N ILE A 579 29.48 28.72 3.35
CA ILE A 579 28.02 28.79 3.30
C ILE A 579 27.55 27.79 2.23
N GLN A 580 26.65 26.90 2.63
CA GLN A 580 26.00 25.93 1.77
C GLN A 580 24.60 26.44 1.42
N LEU A 581 24.32 26.60 0.14
CA LEU A 581 22.99 26.85 -0.39
C LEU A 581 22.47 25.57 -1.02
N GLY A 582 21.21 25.25 -0.78
CA GLY A 582 20.53 24.14 -1.40
C GLY A 582 19.12 24.52 -1.80
N GLY A 583 18.60 23.89 -2.85
CA GLY A 583 17.21 24.04 -3.25
C GLY A 583 16.68 22.76 -3.87
N SER A 584 15.46 22.38 -3.52
CA SER A 584 14.72 21.29 -4.17
C SER A 584 13.38 21.78 -4.65
N PHE A 585 13.05 21.44 -5.89
CA PHE A 585 11.76 21.72 -6.49
C PHE A 585 11.11 20.41 -6.92
N GLN A 586 9.83 20.27 -6.62
CA GLN A 586 9.00 19.22 -7.16
C GLN A 586 7.66 19.77 -7.66
N SER A 587 7.20 19.19 -8.75
CA SER A 587 5.94 19.48 -9.38
C SER A 587 5.31 18.15 -9.78
N ASN A 588 4.31 17.70 -9.02
CA ASN A 588 3.66 16.41 -9.20
C ASN A 588 2.18 16.61 -9.56
N PRO A 589 1.59 15.75 -10.42
CA PRO A 589 0.15 15.74 -10.66
C PRO A 589 -0.64 15.64 -9.34
N GLY A 590 -1.84 16.23 -9.33
CA GLY A 590 -2.73 16.18 -8.18
C GLY A 590 -3.30 14.79 -7.91
N PRO A 591 -4.04 14.61 -6.80
CA PRO A 591 -4.68 13.35 -6.47
C PRO A 591 -5.77 13.01 -7.49
N LEU A 592 -6.07 11.72 -7.60
CA LEU A 592 -7.22 11.26 -8.37
C LEU A 592 -8.53 11.73 -7.71
N VAL A 593 -9.45 12.26 -8.51
CA VAL A 593 -10.77 12.72 -8.06
C VAL A 593 -11.79 11.61 -8.30
N GLN A 594 -12.58 11.30 -7.28
CA GLN A 594 -13.67 10.31 -7.34
C GLN A 594 -14.92 10.88 -6.67
N ALA A 595 -16.11 10.57 -7.20
CA ALA A 595 -17.37 11.06 -6.66
C ALA A 595 -18.34 9.89 -6.44
N THR A 596 -18.36 9.36 -5.23
CA THR A 596 -19.22 8.25 -4.81
C THR A 596 -20.58 8.77 -4.36
N TYR A 597 -21.63 8.36 -5.06
CA TYR A 597 -23.02 8.70 -4.78
C TYR A 597 -23.77 7.47 -4.29
N ASN A 598 -24.45 7.60 -3.14
CA ASN A 598 -25.37 6.58 -2.63
C ASN A 598 -26.70 6.72 -3.40
N ALA A 599 -26.83 6.07 -4.55
CA ALA A 599 -28.00 6.16 -5.41
C ALA A 599 -29.19 5.44 -4.77
N PRO A 600 -30.27 6.13 -4.38
CA PRO A 600 -31.46 5.51 -3.79
C PRO A 600 -32.28 4.74 -4.84
N ASN A 601 -33.18 3.87 -4.40
CA ASN A 601 -34.12 3.18 -5.31
C ASN A 601 -34.90 4.14 -6.22
N SER A 602 -35.24 5.35 -5.75
CA SER A 602 -35.91 6.36 -6.58
C SER A 602 -35.09 6.81 -7.80
N ALA A 603 -33.76 6.71 -7.74
CA ALA A 603 -32.88 7.01 -8.87
C ALA A 603 -32.59 5.78 -9.75
N VAL A 604 -32.68 4.57 -9.19
CA VAL A 604 -32.35 3.31 -9.88
C VAL A 604 -33.57 2.68 -10.56
N SER A 605 -34.69 2.58 -9.86
CA SER A 605 -35.88 1.86 -10.31
C SER A 605 -36.49 2.35 -11.62
N PRO A 606 -36.47 3.65 -11.96
CA PRO A 606 -36.98 4.10 -13.26
C PRO A 606 -36.28 3.47 -14.46
N SER A 607 -34.98 3.14 -14.36
CA SER A 607 -34.24 2.46 -15.42
C SER A 607 -34.15 0.95 -15.23
N LEU A 608 -34.00 0.48 -14.00
CA LEU A 608 -33.87 -0.95 -13.70
C LEU A 608 -35.21 -1.70 -13.85
N GLY A 609 -36.34 -0.99 -13.80
CA GLY A 609 -37.69 -1.57 -13.85
C GLY A 609 -38.15 -2.24 -12.54
N ARG A 610 -37.31 -2.19 -11.50
CA ARG A 610 -37.54 -2.77 -10.17
C ARG A 610 -36.67 -2.07 -9.13
N VAL A 611 -36.92 -2.34 -7.85
CA VAL A 611 -36.00 -1.95 -6.77
C VAL A 611 -34.72 -2.80 -6.82
N LEU A 612 -33.67 -2.30 -6.17
CA LEU A 612 -32.44 -3.04 -5.96
C LEU A 612 -32.74 -4.37 -5.24
N SER A 613 -32.10 -5.43 -5.71
CA SER A 613 -32.29 -6.76 -5.13
C SER A 613 -31.92 -6.81 -3.65
N GLY A 614 -32.60 -7.70 -2.91
CA GLY A 614 -32.36 -7.87 -1.47
C GLY A 614 -32.92 -6.77 -0.57
N GLY A 615 -33.80 -5.92 -1.08
CA GLY A 615 -34.40 -4.82 -0.31
C GLY A 615 -33.40 -3.69 0.02
N GLN A 616 -32.27 -3.64 -0.69
CA GLN A 616 -31.27 -2.59 -0.53
C GLN A 616 -31.91 -1.21 -0.81
N GLN A 617 -31.65 -0.25 0.06
CA GLN A 617 -32.21 1.10 -0.05
C GLN A 617 -31.44 1.97 -1.05
N ASN A 618 -30.15 1.70 -1.23
CA ASN A 618 -29.25 2.41 -2.12
C ASN A 618 -28.08 1.54 -2.57
N VAL A 619 -27.37 1.99 -3.61
CA VAL A 619 -26.13 1.42 -4.13
C VAL A 619 -25.11 2.54 -4.38
N GLN A 620 -23.84 2.29 -4.06
CA GLN A 620 -22.75 3.23 -4.32
C GLN A 620 -22.34 3.21 -5.78
N VAL A 621 -22.42 4.36 -6.44
CA VAL A 621 -22.02 4.54 -7.83
C VAL A 621 -20.99 5.67 -7.92
N ASN A 622 -19.89 5.43 -8.64
CA ASN A 622 -18.97 6.50 -8.98
C ASN A 622 -19.54 7.33 -10.14
N LEU A 623 -19.75 8.62 -9.91
CA LEU A 623 -20.35 9.54 -10.87
C LEU A 623 -19.40 9.96 -12.00
N LEU A 624 -18.08 9.77 -11.85
CA LEU A 624 -17.07 10.23 -12.81
C LEU A 624 -16.75 9.17 -13.88
N THR A 625 -17.66 8.94 -14.81
CA THR A 625 -17.56 7.83 -15.78
C THR A 625 -16.64 8.08 -16.98
N SER A 626 -16.37 7.00 -17.74
CA SER A 626 -15.62 7.01 -19.01
C SER A 626 -16.02 8.10 -19.97
N ASN A 627 -17.32 8.25 -20.17
CA ASN A 627 -17.85 9.11 -21.23
C ASN A 627 -17.99 10.56 -20.75
N ALA A 628 -18.30 10.78 -19.48
CA ALA A 628 -18.43 12.13 -18.91
C ALA A 628 -17.08 12.86 -18.84
N VAL A 629 -16.01 12.15 -18.45
CA VAL A 629 -14.64 12.70 -18.39
C VAL A 629 -14.02 12.80 -19.78
N ALA A 630 -14.23 11.79 -20.64
CA ALA A 630 -13.71 11.82 -22.02
C ALA A 630 -14.26 12.99 -22.85
N THR A 631 -15.53 13.34 -22.67
CA THR A 631 -16.16 14.47 -23.36
C THR A 631 -15.65 15.81 -22.84
N ALA A 632 -15.33 15.91 -21.55
CA ALA A 632 -14.83 17.14 -20.92
C ALA A 632 -13.36 17.45 -21.25
N LEU A 633 -12.52 16.43 -21.47
CA LEU A 633 -11.08 16.57 -21.69
C LEU A 633 -10.64 16.41 -23.16
N GLY A 634 -11.57 16.10 -24.07
CA GLY A 634 -11.23 15.86 -25.48
C GLY A 634 -10.31 14.65 -25.72
N THR A 635 -10.12 13.81 -24.70
CA THR A 635 -9.27 12.62 -24.72
C THR A 635 -10.08 11.45 -24.16
N ALA A 636 -10.12 10.35 -24.91
CA ALA A 636 -10.82 9.15 -24.51
C ALA A 636 -10.14 8.47 -23.31
N SER A 637 -10.58 8.78 -22.09
CA SER A 637 -10.25 7.94 -20.94
C SER A 637 -11.04 8.18 -19.67
N ALA A 638 -11.37 7.07 -19.02
CA ALA A 638 -12.31 7.03 -17.91
C ALA A 638 -11.78 7.44 -16.57
N GLY A 639 -12.63 8.11 -15.77
CA GLY A 639 -12.49 8.19 -14.32
C GLY A 639 -11.21 8.84 -13.78
N LEU A 640 -10.43 9.53 -14.63
CA LEU A 640 -9.13 10.07 -14.30
C LEU A 640 -9.13 11.60 -14.39
N LEU A 641 -9.99 12.21 -13.58
CA LEU A 641 -9.88 13.63 -13.25
C LEU A 641 -8.86 13.78 -12.12
N TYR A 642 -7.94 14.73 -12.25
CA TYR A 642 -6.93 14.99 -11.22
C TYR A 642 -7.18 16.35 -10.57
N GLY A 643 -6.94 16.41 -9.25
CA GLY A 643 -6.98 17.65 -8.49
C GLY A 643 -5.80 18.57 -8.79
N ASP A 644 -5.66 19.58 -7.96
CA ASP A 644 -4.62 20.61 -8.15
C ASP A 644 -3.21 20.02 -8.08
N ARG A 645 -2.35 20.53 -8.96
CA ARG A 645 -0.96 20.11 -9.05
C ARG A 645 -0.18 20.53 -7.79
N VAL A 646 0.63 19.63 -7.26
CA VAL A 646 1.47 19.89 -6.09
C VAL A 646 2.79 20.51 -6.57
N ASN A 647 2.98 21.81 -6.28
CA ASN A 647 4.23 22.53 -6.51
C ASN A 647 4.87 22.88 -5.17
N GLN A 648 6.08 22.38 -4.94
CA GLN A 648 6.82 22.61 -3.70
C GLN A 648 8.26 23.00 -4.03
N LEU A 649 8.70 24.10 -3.42
CA LEU A 649 10.08 24.56 -3.40
C LEU A 649 10.56 24.54 -1.95
N ASP A 650 11.65 23.84 -1.68
CA ASP A 650 12.34 23.88 -0.40
C ASP A 650 13.73 24.47 -0.60
N LEU A 651 14.18 25.24 0.39
CA LEU A 651 15.48 25.91 0.36
C LEU A 651 16.26 25.59 1.63
N ARG A 652 17.59 25.54 1.50
CA ARG A 652 18.52 25.34 2.61
C ARG A 652 19.60 26.41 2.60
N VAL A 653 19.91 26.93 3.78
CA VAL A 653 21.11 27.71 4.05
C VAL A 653 21.84 27.07 5.22
N GLY A 654 23.05 26.57 5.00
CA GLY A 654 23.91 25.99 6.02
C GLY A 654 25.20 26.79 6.19
N ARG A 655 25.71 26.89 7.41
CA ARG A 655 27.08 27.36 7.68
C ARG A 655 27.88 26.24 8.27
N VAL A 656 29.04 25.97 7.68
CA VAL A 656 30.04 25.05 8.23
C VAL A 656 31.04 25.84 9.05
N PHE A 657 31.25 25.42 10.29
CA PHE A 657 32.29 25.87 11.19
C PHE A 657 33.32 24.76 11.34
N ARG A 658 34.60 25.12 11.25
CA ARG A 658 35.71 24.18 11.42
C ARG A 658 36.58 24.65 12.58
N PHE A 659 36.77 23.77 13.57
CA PHE A 659 37.57 24.04 14.77
C PHE A 659 38.52 22.86 15.01
N GLY A 660 39.75 22.95 14.51
CA GLY A 660 40.71 21.83 14.57
C GLY A 660 40.20 20.61 13.81
N ALA A 661 40.14 19.46 14.48
CA ALA A 661 39.58 18.22 13.91
C ALA A 661 38.04 18.20 13.89
N ARG A 662 37.37 19.12 14.58
CA ARG A 662 35.90 19.15 14.69
C ARG A 662 35.29 19.97 13.56
N ARG A 663 34.15 19.51 13.07
CA ARG A 663 33.35 20.19 12.07
C ARG A 663 31.90 20.27 12.53
N THR A 664 31.37 21.47 12.60
CA THR A 664 29.96 21.70 12.94
C THR A 664 29.25 22.30 11.74
N SER A 665 28.09 21.79 11.36
CA SER A 665 27.20 22.47 10.43
C SER A 665 25.95 22.93 11.16
N VAL A 666 25.56 24.19 10.96
CA VAL A 666 24.28 24.74 11.42
C VAL A 666 23.47 25.07 10.17
N ASN A 667 22.26 24.55 10.07
CA ASN A 667 21.45 24.63 8.87
C ASN A 667 20.05 25.15 9.19
N LEU A 668 19.56 25.96 8.26
CA LEU A 668 18.21 26.47 8.19
C LEU A 668 17.59 25.92 6.90
N ASP A 669 16.63 25.02 7.04
CA ASP A 669 15.84 24.49 5.93
C ASP A 669 14.45 25.14 5.98
N VAL A 670 14.03 25.76 4.88
CA VAL A 670 12.69 26.34 4.71
C VAL A 670 11.93 25.46 3.72
N TYR A 671 10.93 24.76 4.23
CA TYR A 671 10.08 23.87 3.43
C TYR A 671 8.87 24.61 2.91
N ASN A 672 8.37 24.21 1.73
CA ASN A 672 7.22 24.83 1.06
C ASN A 672 7.34 26.36 1.02
N VAL A 673 8.43 26.87 0.46
CA VAL A 673 8.70 28.30 0.29
C VAL A 673 7.60 28.99 -0.51
N LEU A 674 6.95 28.29 -1.44
CA LEU A 674 5.81 28.83 -2.19
C LEU A 674 4.55 29.02 -1.32
N ASN A 675 4.54 28.45 -0.11
CA ASN A 675 3.40 28.37 0.79
C ASN A 675 2.13 27.88 0.07
N SER A 676 2.32 26.89 -0.81
CA SER A 676 1.24 26.26 -1.56
C SER A 676 0.37 25.43 -0.60
N SER A 677 -0.94 25.45 -0.84
CA SER A 677 -1.95 24.70 -0.08
C SER A 677 -2.60 23.64 -0.96
N ALA A 678 -1.80 23.01 -1.83
CA ALA A 678 -2.28 21.96 -2.72
C ALA A 678 -2.92 20.81 -1.93
N VAL A 679 -4.10 20.38 -2.37
CA VAL A 679 -4.84 19.28 -1.75
C VAL A 679 -4.20 17.95 -2.15
N LEU A 680 -3.84 17.14 -1.16
CA LEU A 680 -3.23 15.82 -1.36
C LEU A 680 -4.28 14.70 -1.37
N THR A 681 -5.45 14.93 -0.77
CA THR A 681 -6.57 14.00 -0.77
C THR A 681 -7.88 14.78 -0.65
N GLU A 682 -8.89 14.42 -1.45
CA GLU A 682 -10.22 15.04 -1.46
C GLU A 682 -11.28 14.04 -1.01
N SER A 683 -12.40 14.52 -0.46
CA SER A 683 -13.55 13.66 -0.12
C SER A 683 -14.18 13.10 -1.38
N THR A 684 -14.43 11.80 -1.35
CA THR A 684 -15.12 11.08 -2.42
C THR A 684 -16.64 11.03 -2.22
N ALA A 685 -17.16 11.21 -1.00
CA ALA A 685 -18.60 11.14 -0.75
C ALA A 685 -19.33 12.34 -1.38
N TYR A 686 -20.39 12.10 -2.15
CA TYR A 686 -21.08 13.13 -2.94
C TYR A 686 -21.52 14.37 -2.12
N VAL A 687 -22.04 14.16 -0.91
CA VAL A 687 -22.52 15.24 -0.03
C VAL A 687 -21.43 16.29 0.23
N ASN A 688 -20.21 15.85 0.54
CA ASN A 688 -19.06 16.71 0.76
C ASN A 688 -17.98 16.55 -0.32
N PHE A 689 -18.37 16.21 -1.54
CA PHE A 689 -17.46 15.97 -2.66
C PHE A 689 -16.53 17.17 -2.87
N ARG A 690 -15.24 16.89 -3.13
CA ARG A 690 -14.15 17.86 -3.28
C ARG A 690 -13.71 18.55 -1.98
N GLN A 691 -14.31 18.24 -0.83
CA GLN A 691 -13.84 18.77 0.45
C GLN A 691 -12.41 18.27 0.73
N PRO A 692 -11.42 19.14 0.94
CA PRO A 692 -10.05 18.71 1.24
C PRO A 692 -9.99 17.84 2.50
N GLN A 693 -9.30 16.71 2.42
CA GLN A 693 -9.08 15.77 3.53
C GLN A 693 -7.66 15.87 4.07
N ILE A 694 -6.69 16.01 3.16
CA ILE A 694 -5.28 16.19 3.47
C ILE A 694 -4.77 17.30 2.56
N VAL A 695 -4.04 18.26 3.13
CA VAL A 695 -3.47 19.40 2.41
C VAL A 695 -1.96 19.40 2.66
N MET A 696 -1.19 19.86 1.68
CA MET A 696 0.25 20.01 1.83
C MET A 696 0.57 20.89 3.06
N VAL A 697 1.56 20.47 3.83
CA VAL A 697 2.03 21.21 5.01
C VAL A 697 2.43 22.62 4.59
N ALA A 698 1.95 23.62 5.33
CA ALA A 698 2.27 25.02 5.10
C ALA A 698 3.78 25.28 5.21
N ARG A 699 4.22 26.48 4.82
CA ARG A 699 5.63 26.86 4.99
C ARG A 699 6.06 26.69 6.44
N PHE A 700 7.14 25.94 6.66
CA PHE A 700 7.75 25.82 7.97
C PHE A 700 9.27 25.83 7.87
N VAL A 701 9.90 26.09 9.01
CA VAL A 701 11.35 26.23 9.13
C VAL A 701 11.87 25.13 10.04
N LYS A 702 12.92 24.45 9.59
CA LYS A 702 13.70 23.50 10.38
C LYS A 702 15.08 24.08 10.64
N VAL A 703 15.46 24.13 11.92
CA VAL A 703 16.83 24.40 12.34
C VAL A 703 17.48 23.07 12.69
N SER A 704 18.68 22.82 12.17
CA SER A 704 19.45 21.62 12.50
C SER A 704 20.91 21.95 12.77
N ALA A 705 21.53 21.20 13.67
CA ALA A 705 22.97 21.24 13.91
C ALA A 705 23.53 19.82 13.81
N GLN A 706 24.62 19.66 13.08
CA GLN A 706 25.40 18.42 13.02
C GLN A 706 26.80 18.70 13.54
N LEU A 707 27.24 17.92 14.53
CA LEU A 707 28.58 17.99 15.09
C LEU A 707 29.34 16.71 14.72
N ASP A 708 30.33 16.85 13.84
CA ASP A 708 31.32 15.83 13.52
C ASP A 708 32.56 16.09 14.40
N PHE A 709 33.03 15.09 15.16
CA PHE A 709 34.16 15.23 16.10
C PHE A 709 35.18 14.10 16.02
#